data_AF-A0A511MKG5-F1
#
_entry.id   AF-A0A511MKG5-F1
#
_cell.length_a   1.000
_cell.length_b   1.000
_cell.length_c   1.000
_cell.angle_alpha   90.00
_cell.angle_beta   90.00
_cell.angle_gamma   90.00
#
_symmetry.space_group_name_H-M   'P 1'
#
loop_
_entity.id
_entity.type
_entity.pdbx_description
1 polymer ?
#
loop_
_entity_poly.entity_id
_entity_poly.type
_entity_poly.pdbx_seq_one_letter_code
_entity_poly.pdbx_strand_id
1 'polypeptide(L)'
;MHPSEPAGPPSSGATAILAAILALLGGLVSLLGLVAFLALAAQIGMENALRMSSLFGPQWWRELVVGGQISNAVTAWLLLGGAVQLLRHKMSGRTMIIWGCLVVIAGYIVGWIAAQSASSELRGALDDMTQGTDSSELDSAFRNATLIAGGLSLVLLAFPVLTLLLAAAQSTRKWCLAGPYRPVSPATGQHSVVSPPRAPAIPYRPVPPRVALRPVPRVNLRKAPTITPRTPLTTLLADIPLADRVRDGAALTLLIGALFLRWNRDVALSTGDGSAYLLTLIVLSTGLAIGAVALPYLSRVGALGAVGDIAPMRTLRILAITPYLALLVLLSITDLIAAGRFLVDSAPQNPGVGPAVWWGAAATILALQPRAAIPGSSSTRTWLVVLRPAMWVAAALSLFSGLLALAALAVDTGAQGISEPTVQAVAFALTTMLAVTVAALAGTGLRVDFGAWRLTVAAYGSTVLVAGLLLSHSERGGVERFGSGWYFALAAWCVAAAVAFAAGGSPFDSDDGTHAGYTWLVAGRNTLGIVGIWTMVDGFATVILFSFGSTDVVTAVVVAVTAAISGAAALIGAQAIRVRRQPGVDPRPSREVVLCWCAAAVIGTAIRLIGQSLAGGVPVTTPDLMIAGLPITVAVAVLVAGPVRDLYAGIPLFAGALAIPGTTRAPGANLR
;
A
#
# COMPACT_ATOMS: atom_id res chain seq x y z
N MET A 1 -42.36 6.50 -8.48
CA MET A 1 -41.79 7.81 -8.82
C MET A 1 -41.00 8.30 -7.62
N HIS A 2 -39.67 8.30 -7.69
CA HIS A 2 -38.87 9.06 -6.74
C HIS A 2 -39.00 10.54 -7.08
N PRO A 3 -39.18 11.45 -6.10
CA PRO A 3 -39.10 12.87 -6.38
C PRO A 3 -37.73 13.16 -6.97
N SER A 4 -37.69 13.80 -8.13
CA SER A 4 -36.46 14.32 -8.72
C SER A 4 -35.84 15.29 -7.71
N GLU A 5 -34.70 14.90 -7.16
CA GLU A 5 -33.88 15.71 -6.28
C GLU A 5 -33.63 17.07 -6.98
N PRO A 6 -33.88 18.21 -6.32
CA PRO A 6 -33.70 19.52 -6.93
C PRO A 6 -32.28 19.64 -7.47
N ALA A 7 -32.14 20.02 -8.75
CA ALA A 7 -30.85 20.21 -9.39
C ALA A 7 -30.03 21.20 -8.56
N GLY A 8 -29.02 20.68 -7.85
CA GLY A 8 -28.14 21.51 -7.04
C GLY A 8 -27.49 22.61 -7.89
N PRO A 9 -27.15 23.76 -7.30
CA PRO A 9 -26.57 24.87 -8.03
C PRO A 9 -25.32 24.42 -8.81
N PRO A 10 -25.14 24.90 -10.06
CA PRO A 10 -24.02 24.49 -10.91
C PRO A 10 -22.70 24.72 -10.16
N SER A 11 -21.88 23.68 -10.05
CA SER A 11 -20.60 23.78 -9.34
C SER A 11 -19.71 24.81 -10.01
N SER A 12 -19.39 25.91 -9.32
CA SER A 12 -18.53 26.93 -9.90
C SER A 12 -17.14 26.35 -10.19
N GLY A 13 -16.71 26.45 -11.45
CA GLY A 13 -15.41 25.94 -11.92
C GLY A 13 -14.22 26.73 -11.36
N ALA A 14 -14.46 27.82 -10.62
CA ALA A 14 -13.44 28.73 -10.11
C ALA A 14 -12.35 28.00 -9.30
N THR A 15 -12.75 27.05 -8.44
CA THR A 15 -11.80 26.27 -7.64
C THR A 15 -10.87 25.39 -8.48
N ALA A 16 -11.39 24.75 -9.53
CA ALA A 16 -10.60 23.92 -10.43
C ALA A 16 -9.65 24.75 -11.29
N ILE A 17 -10.12 25.90 -11.80
CA ILE A 17 -9.32 26.84 -12.59
C ILE A 17 -8.19 27.41 -11.72
N LEU A 18 -8.49 27.81 -10.48
CA LEU A 18 -7.49 28.35 -9.57
C LEU A 18 -6.45 27.28 -9.18
N ALA A 19 -6.87 26.04 -8.93
CA ALA A 19 -5.94 24.91 -8.74
C ALA A 19 -5.04 24.69 -9.97
N ALA A 20 -5.59 24.79 -11.18
CA ALA A 20 -4.82 24.64 -12.42
C ALA A 20 -3.80 25.78 -12.61
N ILE A 21 -4.19 27.04 -12.33
CA ILE A 21 -3.30 28.20 -12.43
C ILE A 21 -2.14 28.08 -11.44
N LEU A 22 -2.43 27.74 -10.18
CA LEU A 22 -1.39 27.56 -9.16
C LEU A 22 -0.47 26.39 -9.53
N ALA A 23 -1.02 25.28 -10.03
CA ALA A 23 -0.21 24.16 -10.52
C ALA A 23 0.67 24.56 -11.72
N LEU A 24 0.17 25.36 -12.67
CA LEU A 24 0.98 25.88 -13.78
C LEU A 24 2.15 26.72 -13.28
N LEU A 25 1.89 27.64 -12.34
CA LEU A 25 2.92 28.49 -11.75
C LEU A 25 3.97 27.65 -10.99
N GLY A 26 3.55 26.69 -10.17
CA GLY A 26 4.47 25.78 -9.47
C GLY A 26 5.30 24.90 -10.42
N GLY A 27 4.67 24.43 -11.51
CA GLY A 27 5.35 23.67 -12.56
C GLY A 27 6.37 24.51 -13.34
N LEU A 28 6.04 25.77 -13.66
CA LEU A 28 6.93 26.73 -14.31
C LEU A 28 8.14 27.07 -13.45
N VAL A 29 7.94 27.30 -12.14
CA VAL A 29 9.05 27.56 -11.21
C VAL A 29 9.99 26.35 -11.13
N SER A 30 9.44 25.14 -11.06
CA SER A 30 10.25 23.91 -11.04
C SER A 30 11.04 23.72 -12.34
N LEU A 31 10.42 24.04 -13.49
CA LEU A 31 11.07 23.99 -14.79
C LEU A 31 12.17 25.06 -14.93
N LEU A 32 11.93 26.28 -14.45
CA LEU A 32 12.92 27.37 -14.40
C LEU A 32 14.13 26.97 -13.57
N GLY A 33 13.92 26.35 -12.39
CA GLY A 33 15.00 25.83 -11.56
C GLY A 33 15.85 24.79 -12.29
N LEU A 34 15.20 23.86 -13.00
CA LEU A 34 15.88 22.85 -13.83
C LEU A 34 16.67 23.48 -14.99
N VAL A 35 16.06 24.43 -15.72
CA VAL A 35 16.69 25.11 -16.86
C VAL A 35 17.86 25.96 -16.41
N ALA A 36 17.73 26.70 -15.31
CA ALA A 36 18.82 27.50 -14.74
C ALA A 36 20.02 26.62 -14.38
N PHE A 37 19.76 25.46 -13.76
CA PHE A 37 20.81 24.50 -13.45
C PHE A 37 21.45 23.90 -14.70
N LEU A 38 20.66 23.50 -15.71
CA LEU A 38 21.19 22.97 -16.98
C LEU A 38 21.96 24.02 -17.78
N ALA A 39 21.53 25.28 -17.75
CA ALA A 39 22.24 26.40 -18.39
C ALA A 39 23.58 26.64 -17.71
N LEU A 40 23.63 26.60 -16.37
CA LEU A 40 24.87 26.64 -15.61
C LEU A 40 25.78 25.46 -16.00
N ALA A 41 25.25 24.24 -16.00
CA ALA A 41 25.98 23.04 -16.40
C ALA A 41 26.51 23.11 -17.84
N ALA A 42 25.77 23.73 -18.77
CA ALA A 42 26.21 23.92 -20.15
C ALA A 42 27.33 24.96 -20.28
N GLN A 43 27.34 25.99 -19.44
CA GLN A 43 28.35 27.07 -19.49
C GLN A 43 29.69 26.66 -18.89
N ILE A 44 29.68 25.99 -17.73
CA ILE A 44 30.92 25.65 -17.01
C ILE A 44 31.29 24.17 -17.10
N GLY A 45 30.41 23.33 -17.68
CA GLY A 45 30.55 21.87 -17.71
C GLY A 45 29.87 21.21 -16.50
N MET A 46 29.24 20.04 -16.70
CA MET A 46 28.46 19.36 -15.67
C MET A 46 29.28 19.06 -14.40
N GLU A 47 30.54 18.66 -14.58
CA GLU A 47 31.42 18.37 -13.45
C GLU A 47 31.75 19.65 -12.65
N ASN A 48 31.99 20.77 -13.33
CA ASN A 48 32.26 22.04 -12.66
C ASN A 48 31.00 22.65 -12.05
N ALA A 49 29.82 22.50 -12.66
CA ALA A 49 28.56 22.94 -12.05
C ALA A 49 28.24 22.16 -10.77
N LEU A 50 28.51 20.85 -10.77
CA LEU A 50 28.42 20.03 -9.57
C LEU A 50 29.48 20.42 -8.53
N ARG A 51 30.73 20.69 -8.94
CA ARG A 51 31.79 21.19 -8.04
C ARG A 51 31.47 22.58 -7.48
N MET A 52 30.87 23.46 -8.27
CA MET A 52 30.49 24.79 -7.84
C MET A 52 29.34 24.71 -6.83
N SER A 53 28.42 23.75 -7.00
CA SER A 53 27.41 23.48 -5.97
C SER A 53 28.02 22.99 -4.64
N SER A 54 29.13 22.23 -4.69
CA SER A 54 29.88 21.85 -3.50
C SER A 54 30.81 22.95 -2.93
N LEU A 55 30.91 24.12 -3.56
CA LEU A 55 31.59 25.27 -2.93
C LEU A 55 30.70 25.95 -1.88
N PHE A 56 29.38 25.75 -1.96
CA PHE A 56 28.40 26.36 -1.07
C PHE A 56 27.91 25.42 0.04
N GLY A 57 28.39 24.19 0.06
CA GLY A 57 27.95 23.19 1.02
C GLY A 57 28.84 21.95 0.99
N PRO A 58 28.65 21.04 1.93
CA PRO A 58 29.53 19.89 2.12
C PRO A 58 29.39 18.89 0.96
N GLN A 59 30.24 17.86 0.88
CA GLN A 59 30.25 16.94 -0.28
C GLN A 59 28.89 16.27 -0.56
N TRP A 60 28.07 16.10 0.48
CA TRP A 60 26.70 15.57 0.40
C TRP A 60 25.68 16.51 -0.26
N TRP A 61 26.00 17.80 -0.32
CA TRP A 61 25.17 18.81 -1.00
C TRP A 61 25.01 18.49 -2.49
N ARG A 62 26.06 17.95 -3.11
CA ARG A 62 26.06 17.55 -4.53
C ARG A 62 24.98 16.50 -4.83
N GLU A 63 24.81 15.53 -3.94
CA GLU A 63 23.85 14.43 -4.04
C GLU A 63 22.41 14.96 -4.02
N LEU A 64 22.13 15.83 -3.05
CA LEU A 64 20.83 16.46 -2.88
C LEU A 64 20.51 17.42 -4.01
N VAL A 65 21.51 18.09 -4.58
CA VAL A 65 21.33 18.92 -5.78
C VAL A 65 20.89 18.04 -6.95
N VAL A 66 21.54 16.90 -7.20
CA VAL A 66 21.15 15.98 -8.28
C VAL A 66 19.76 15.39 -8.04
N GLY A 67 19.49 14.86 -6.85
CA GLY A 67 18.17 14.35 -6.47
C GLY A 67 17.08 15.44 -6.54
N GLY A 68 17.42 16.66 -6.15
CA GLY A 68 16.58 17.85 -6.26
C GLY A 68 16.26 18.22 -7.70
N GLN A 69 17.21 18.13 -8.63
CA GLN A 69 16.93 18.37 -10.06
C GLN A 69 16.02 17.32 -10.67
N ILE A 70 16.20 16.04 -10.32
CA ILE A 70 15.29 14.96 -10.73
C ILE A 70 13.89 15.22 -10.16
N SER A 71 13.81 15.59 -8.89
CA SER A 71 12.55 15.98 -8.23
C SER A 71 11.87 17.16 -8.92
N ASN A 72 12.64 18.19 -9.31
CA ASN A 72 12.12 19.36 -10.05
C ASN A 72 11.60 18.97 -11.43
N ALA A 73 12.28 18.08 -12.15
CA ALA A 73 11.83 17.59 -13.45
C ALA A 73 10.52 16.80 -13.34
N VAL A 74 10.43 15.89 -12.36
CA VAL A 74 9.22 15.10 -12.07
C VAL A 74 8.08 16.02 -11.65
N THR A 75 8.35 16.99 -10.77
CA THR A 75 7.39 17.98 -10.31
C THR A 75 6.85 18.82 -11.46
N ALA A 76 7.74 19.36 -12.30
CA ALA A 76 7.36 20.16 -13.46
C ALA A 76 6.44 19.35 -14.38
N TRP A 77 6.78 18.09 -14.66
CA TRP A 77 5.96 17.21 -15.47
C TRP A 77 4.58 16.92 -14.84
N LEU A 78 4.54 16.61 -13.55
CA LEU A 78 3.30 16.31 -12.82
C LEU A 78 2.38 17.53 -12.73
N LEU A 79 2.91 18.71 -12.42
CA LEU A 79 2.12 19.92 -12.25
C LEU A 79 1.66 20.51 -13.59
N LEU A 80 2.54 20.60 -14.59
CA LEU A 80 2.17 21.10 -15.92
C LEU A 80 1.23 20.13 -16.65
N GLY A 81 1.59 18.84 -16.67
CA GLY A 81 0.75 17.80 -17.26
C GLY A 81 -0.59 17.66 -16.53
N GLY A 82 -0.56 17.75 -15.20
CA GLY A 82 -1.74 17.74 -14.35
C GLY A 82 -2.66 18.92 -14.60
N ALA A 83 -2.12 20.14 -14.71
CA ALA A 83 -2.90 21.34 -15.01
C ALA A 83 -3.57 21.27 -16.39
N VAL A 84 -2.85 20.88 -17.44
CA VAL A 84 -3.42 20.73 -18.79
C VAL A 84 -4.52 19.68 -18.81
N GLN A 85 -4.31 18.54 -18.16
CA GLN A 85 -5.33 17.49 -18.08
C GLN A 85 -6.52 17.91 -17.22
N LEU A 86 -6.27 18.68 -16.14
CA LEU A 86 -7.33 19.22 -15.30
C LEU A 86 -8.18 20.14 -16.17
N LEU A 87 -7.62 21.14 -16.84
CA LEU A 87 -8.33 22.06 -17.75
C LEU A 87 -9.15 21.34 -18.85
N ARG A 88 -8.77 20.12 -19.22
CA ARG A 88 -9.53 19.24 -20.14
C ARG A 88 -10.63 18.42 -19.45
N HIS A 89 -11.03 18.78 -18.24
CA HIS A 89 -11.98 18.06 -17.37
C HIS A 89 -11.59 16.61 -17.06
N LYS A 90 -10.30 16.24 -17.16
CA LYS A 90 -9.88 14.86 -16.86
C LYS A 90 -9.58 14.67 -15.39
N MET A 91 -10.17 13.64 -14.79
CA MET A 91 -9.90 13.23 -13.41
C MET A 91 -8.43 12.85 -13.15
N SER A 92 -7.69 12.47 -14.20
CA SER A 92 -6.25 12.20 -14.13
C SER A 92 -5.44 13.46 -13.83
N GLY A 93 -5.85 14.63 -14.35
CA GLY A 93 -5.17 15.90 -14.10
C GLY A 93 -5.18 16.30 -12.63
N ARG A 94 -6.35 16.16 -11.99
CA ARG A 94 -6.50 16.37 -10.54
C ARG A 94 -5.52 15.52 -9.73
N THR A 95 -5.41 14.23 -10.05
CA THR A 95 -4.50 13.33 -9.31
C THR A 95 -3.03 13.69 -9.56
N MET A 96 -2.63 14.06 -10.77
CA MET A 96 -1.25 14.46 -11.07
C MET A 96 -0.86 15.74 -10.30
N ILE A 97 -1.76 16.72 -10.20
CA ILE A 97 -1.50 17.95 -9.41
C ILE A 97 -1.28 17.61 -7.94
N ILE A 98 -2.13 16.76 -7.35
CA ILE A 98 -1.98 16.36 -5.93
C ILE A 98 -0.61 15.72 -5.70
N TRP A 99 -0.18 14.80 -6.59
CA TRP A 99 1.14 14.18 -6.49
C TRP A 99 2.28 15.18 -6.66
N GLY A 100 2.19 16.07 -7.66
CA GLY A 100 3.18 17.13 -7.85
C GLY A 100 3.31 18.02 -6.61
N CYS A 101 2.20 18.42 -5.98
CA CYS A 101 2.23 19.21 -4.76
C CYS A 101 2.86 18.46 -3.58
N LEU A 102 2.60 17.16 -3.44
CA LEU A 102 3.23 16.34 -2.39
C LEU A 102 4.74 16.23 -2.59
N VAL A 103 5.20 16.04 -3.83
CA VAL A 103 6.64 16.02 -4.16
C VAL A 103 7.29 17.36 -3.82
N VAL A 104 6.64 18.48 -4.17
CA VAL A 104 7.12 19.84 -3.84
C VAL A 104 7.24 20.03 -2.34
N ILE A 105 6.20 19.67 -1.57
CA ILE A 105 6.20 19.82 -0.11
C ILE A 105 7.34 19.00 0.51
N ALA A 106 7.50 17.75 0.08
CA ALA A 106 8.59 16.90 0.57
C ALA A 106 9.97 17.47 0.19
N GLY A 107 10.12 17.98 -1.04
CA GLY A 107 11.33 18.66 -1.49
C GLY A 107 11.67 19.90 -0.68
N TYR A 108 10.68 20.73 -0.31
CA TYR A 108 10.89 21.89 0.56
C TYR A 108 11.32 21.48 1.97
N ILE A 109 10.76 20.41 2.53
CA ILE A 109 11.15 19.90 3.85
C ILE A 109 12.61 19.42 3.81
N VAL A 110 12.97 18.62 2.81
CA VAL A 110 14.36 18.14 2.63
C VAL A 110 15.31 19.31 2.40
N GLY A 111 14.95 20.26 1.53
CA GLY A 111 15.76 21.45 1.26
C GLY A 111 15.95 22.34 2.49
N TRP A 112 14.93 22.48 3.34
CA TRP A 112 15.05 23.17 4.61
C TRP A 112 16.06 22.48 5.54
N ILE A 113 15.92 21.17 5.73
CA ILE A 113 16.80 20.38 6.61
C ILE A 113 18.25 20.48 6.11
N ALA A 114 18.44 20.34 4.80
CA ALA A 114 19.73 20.53 4.14
C ALA A 114 20.30 21.93 4.38
N ALA A 115 19.49 22.99 4.22
CA ALA A 115 19.96 24.35 4.47
C ALA A 115 20.37 24.57 5.93
N GLN A 116 19.65 23.99 6.89
CA GLN A 116 20.02 24.05 8.31
C GLN A 116 21.36 23.35 8.57
N SER A 117 21.52 22.13 8.04
CA SER A 117 22.76 21.35 8.18
C SER A 117 23.96 22.07 7.54
N ALA A 118 23.81 22.60 6.32
CA ALA A 118 24.85 23.36 5.66
C ALA A 118 25.24 24.63 6.44
N SER A 119 24.25 25.31 7.04
CA SER A 119 24.50 26.50 7.86
C SER A 119 25.27 26.18 9.15
N SER A 120 25.04 25.01 9.77
CA SER A 120 25.80 24.59 10.95
C SER A 120 27.25 24.24 10.63
N GLU A 121 27.51 23.60 9.49
CA GLU A 121 28.88 23.26 9.08
C GLU A 121 29.68 24.50 8.67
N LEU A 122 29.05 25.42 7.91
CA LEU A 122 29.69 26.68 7.52
C LEU A 122 30.03 27.54 8.75
N ARG A 123 29.17 27.53 9.76
CA ARG A 123 29.44 28.20 11.04
C ARG A 123 30.66 27.60 11.74
N GLY A 124 30.73 26.28 11.85
CA GLY A 124 31.89 25.60 12.42
C GLY A 124 33.20 25.91 11.70
N ALA A 125 33.18 25.94 10.37
CA ALA A 125 34.35 26.29 9.57
C ALA A 125 34.77 27.77 9.73
N LEU A 126 33.83 28.69 9.89
CA LEU A 126 34.14 30.11 10.13
C LEU A 126 34.70 30.34 11.55
N ASP A 127 34.17 29.65 12.56
CA ASP A 127 34.66 29.74 13.93
C ASP A 127 36.13 29.27 14.02
N ASP A 128 36.49 28.20 13.30
CA ASP A 128 37.87 27.72 13.20
C ASP A 128 38.81 28.74 12.52
N MET A 129 38.32 29.46 11.49
CA MET A 129 39.11 30.48 10.78
C MET A 129 39.29 31.77 11.58
N THR A 130 38.37 32.11 12.48
CA THR A 130 38.33 33.43 13.14
C THR A 130 38.99 33.46 14.52
N GLN A 131 39.53 32.33 15.02
CA GLN A 131 40.35 32.20 16.24
C GLN A 131 39.98 33.19 17.37
N GLY A 132 38.70 33.26 17.75
CA GLY A 132 38.25 33.99 18.94
C GLY A 132 38.05 35.51 18.79
N THR A 133 37.98 36.04 17.57
CA THR A 133 37.53 37.43 17.35
C THR A 133 36.01 37.51 17.53
N ASP A 134 35.48 38.54 18.24
CA ASP A 134 34.07 38.67 18.64
C ASP A 134 33.07 38.37 17.50
N SER A 135 32.58 37.12 17.46
CA SER A 135 31.73 36.57 16.38
C SER A 135 30.26 37.00 16.46
N SER A 136 29.90 37.88 17.40
CA SER A 136 28.52 38.22 17.72
C SER A 136 27.73 38.87 16.57
N GLU A 137 28.38 39.70 15.74
CA GLU A 137 27.74 40.31 14.57
C GLU A 137 27.52 39.29 13.45
N LEU A 138 28.52 38.43 13.20
CA LEU A 138 28.47 37.36 12.19
C LEU A 138 27.42 36.30 12.55
N ASP A 139 27.35 35.93 13.83
CA ASP A 139 26.33 35.03 14.37
C ASP A 139 24.91 35.58 14.21
N SER A 140 24.73 36.88 14.46
CA SER A 140 23.44 37.53 14.29
C SER A 140 23.03 37.61 12.81
N ALA A 141 23.98 37.87 11.90
CA ALA A 141 23.76 37.91 10.47
C ALA A 141 23.42 36.52 9.91
N PHE A 142 24.14 35.47 10.32
CA PHE A 142 23.83 34.09 9.93
C PHE A 142 22.48 33.65 10.47
N ARG A 143 22.22 33.83 11.75
CA ARG A 143 20.92 33.47 12.34
C ARG A 143 19.77 34.18 11.64
N ASN A 144 19.93 35.46 11.30
CA ASN A 144 18.93 36.21 10.56
C ASN A 144 18.81 35.70 9.11
N ALA A 145 19.90 35.40 8.41
CA ALA A 145 19.86 34.84 7.06
C ALA A 145 19.17 33.46 7.03
N THR A 146 19.45 32.57 7.97
CA THR A 146 18.79 31.26 8.08
C THR A 146 17.33 31.40 8.48
N LEU A 147 16.98 32.34 9.36
CA LEU A 147 15.59 32.65 9.70
C LEU A 147 14.82 33.29 8.55
N ILE A 148 15.46 34.13 7.72
CA ILE A 148 14.84 34.76 6.55
C ILE A 148 14.66 33.73 5.43
N ALA A 149 15.73 33.01 5.05
CA ALA A 149 15.66 31.93 4.05
C ALA A 149 14.65 30.86 4.47
N GLY A 150 14.65 30.56 5.77
CA GLY A 150 13.68 29.68 6.36
C GLY A 150 12.25 30.23 6.31
N GLY A 151 12.00 31.39 6.90
CA GLY A 151 10.69 32.03 6.89
C GLY A 151 10.12 32.16 5.47
N LEU A 152 10.96 32.48 4.49
CA LEU A 152 10.58 32.52 3.07
C LEU A 152 10.17 31.13 2.55
N SER A 153 10.86 30.07 2.94
CA SER A 153 10.53 28.68 2.59
C SER A 153 9.17 28.26 3.15
N LEU A 154 8.82 28.65 4.39
CA LEU A 154 7.51 28.39 4.99
C LEU A 154 6.39 29.16 4.28
N VAL A 155 6.63 30.42 3.91
CA VAL A 155 5.68 31.23 3.12
C VAL A 155 5.48 30.61 1.73
N LEU A 156 6.56 30.14 1.10
CA LEU A 156 6.50 29.47 -0.20
C LEU A 156 5.81 28.11 -0.12
N LEU A 157 5.89 27.41 1.03
CA LEU A 157 5.19 26.14 1.28
C LEU A 157 3.67 26.29 1.39
N ALA A 158 3.16 27.49 1.71
CA ALA A 158 1.73 27.76 1.68
C ALA A 158 1.13 27.56 0.27
N PHE A 159 1.90 27.83 -0.77
CA PHE A 159 1.48 27.75 -2.16
C PHE A 159 1.14 26.31 -2.63
N PRO A 160 2.04 25.30 -2.51
CA PRO A 160 1.71 23.92 -2.86
C PRO A 160 0.65 23.32 -1.94
N VAL A 161 0.59 23.72 -0.66
CA VAL A 161 -0.48 23.28 0.27
C VAL A 161 -1.85 23.78 -0.19
N LEU A 162 -1.95 25.07 -0.54
CA LEU A 162 -3.20 25.65 -1.05
C LEU A 162 -3.62 24.98 -2.37
N THR A 163 -2.65 24.77 -3.27
CA THR A 163 -2.88 24.08 -4.55
C THR A 163 -3.39 22.66 -4.34
N LEU A 164 -2.81 21.93 -3.38
CA LEU A 164 -3.22 20.59 -3.00
C LEU A 164 -4.65 20.57 -2.44
N LEU A 165 -4.99 21.50 -1.54
CA LEU A 165 -6.33 21.60 -0.96
C LEU A 165 -7.39 21.90 -2.03
N LEU A 166 -7.09 22.83 -2.94
CA LEU A 166 -7.98 23.17 -4.06
C LEU A 166 -8.13 22.02 -5.06
N ALA A 167 -7.04 21.32 -5.37
CA ALA A 167 -7.10 20.12 -6.21
C ALA A 167 -7.89 18.99 -5.53
N ALA A 168 -7.76 18.84 -4.20
CA ALA A 168 -8.47 17.83 -3.43
C ALA A 168 -9.97 18.14 -3.24
N ALA A 169 -10.37 19.42 -3.33
CA ALA A 169 -11.74 19.88 -3.08
C ALA A 169 -12.82 19.14 -3.87
N GLN A 170 -14.00 18.98 -3.26
CA GLN A 170 -15.15 18.32 -3.88
C GLN A 170 -15.67 19.09 -5.10
N SER A 171 -15.55 20.42 -5.11
CA SER A 171 -15.91 21.28 -6.24
C SER A 171 -15.08 20.96 -7.48
N THR A 172 -13.77 20.80 -7.33
CA THR A 172 -12.84 20.41 -8.41
C THR A 172 -13.18 19.02 -8.96
N ARG A 173 -13.58 18.10 -8.07
CA ARG A 173 -14.08 16.77 -8.48
C ARG A 173 -15.37 16.88 -9.29
N LYS A 174 -16.35 17.67 -8.83
CA LYS A 174 -17.62 17.88 -9.55
C LYS A 174 -17.38 18.51 -10.92
N TRP A 175 -16.46 19.46 -11.01
CA TRP A 175 -16.08 20.11 -12.25
C TRP A 175 -15.43 19.16 -13.28
N CYS A 176 -14.58 18.21 -12.83
CA CYS A 176 -14.06 17.17 -13.71
C CYS A 176 -15.14 16.20 -14.21
N LEU A 177 -16.13 15.90 -13.36
CA LEU A 177 -17.23 14.99 -13.70
C LEU A 177 -18.28 15.63 -14.62
N ALA A 178 -18.44 16.96 -14.56
CA ALA A 178 -19.39 17.70 -15.39
C ALA A 178 -19.07 17.62 -16.90
N GLY A 179 -17.80 17.35 -17.26
CA GLY A 179 -17.34 17.28 -18.64
C GLY A 179 -17.45 18.62 -19.40
N PRO A 180 -16.94 18.70 -20.65
CA PRO A 180 -17.20 19.84 -21.51
C PRO A 180 -18.72 19.89 -21.77
N TYR A 181 -19.34 21.03 -21.50
CA TYR A 181 -20.76 21.30 -21.79
C TYR A 181 -21.10 20.74 -23.19
N ARG A 182 -21.79 19.59 -23.26
CA ARG A 182 -22.44 19.20 -24.50
C ARG A 182 -23.63 20.16 -24.64
N PRO A 183 -23.71 20.98 -25.70
CA PRO A 183 -24.93 21.72 -25.95
C PRO A 183 -26.06 20.68 -26.05
N VAL A 184 -26.99 20.76 -25.12
CA VAL A 184 -28.22 19.97 -25.18
C VAL A 184 -28.91 20.46 -26.44
N SER A 185 -28.88 19.66 -27.51
CA SER A 185 -29.76 19.88 -28.65
C SER A 185 -31.17 20.00 -28.09
N PRO A 186 -31.95 21.05 -28.41
CA PRO A 186 -33.30 21.20 -27.90
C PRO A 186 -34.08 19.94 -28.29
N ALA A 187 -34.44 19.15 -27.27
CA ALA A 187 -35.19 17.93 -27.45
C ALA A 187 -36.53 18.31 -28.10
N THR A 188 -36.71 17.82 -29.32
CA THR A 188 -37.95 17.87 -30.08
C THR A 188 -39.05 17.30 -29.20
N GLY A 189 -40.12 18.06 -29.02
CA GLY A 189 -41.20 17.74 -28.09
C GLY A 189 -41.79 16.36 -28.32
N GLN A 190 -41.72 15.51 -27.30
CA GLN A 190 -42.62 14.37 -27.15
C GLN A 190 -43.59 14.69 -26.02
N HIS A 191 -44.82 15.00 -26.41
CA HIS A 191 -45.97 15.12 -25.51
C HIS A 191 -46.26 13.76 -24.87
N SER A 192 -45.97 13.64 -23.58
CA SER A 192 -46.45 12.52 -22.75
C SER A 192 -47.90 12.77 -22.37
N VAL A 193 -48.80 11.94 -22.90
CA VAL A 193 -50.23 11.90 -22.60
C VAL A 193 -50.44 11.63 -21.09
N VAL A 194 -51.08 12.58 -20.41
CA VAL A 194 -51.49 12.48 -19.01
C VAL A 194 -52.77 11.65 -18.93
N SER A 195 -52.74 10.52 -18.22
CA SER A 195 -53.95 9.77 -17.82
C SER A 195 -54.49 10.29 -16.48
N PRO A 196 -55.82 10.33 -16.26
CA PRO A 196 -56.41 10.92 -15.07
C PRO A 196 -56.28 10.03 -13.81
N PRO A 197 -56.36 10.63 -12.60
CA PRO A 197 -56.09 9.94 -11.35
C PRO A 197 -57.27 9.07 -10.88
N ARG A 198 -56.94 7.85 -10.42
CA ARG A 198 -57.87 6.89 -9.80
C ARG A 198 -58.04 7.21 -8.30
N ALA A 199 -59.29 7.31 -7.86
CA ALA A 199 -59.67 7.65 -6.48
C ALA A 199 -59.17 6.61 -5.43
N PRO A 200 -58.92 7.03 -4.17
CA PRO A 200 -58.42 6.15 -3.11
C PRO A 200 -59.52 5.26 -2.53
N ALA A 201 -59.21 3.96 -2.39
CA ALA A 201 -60.05 3.00 -1.68
C ALA A 201 -59.86 3.12 -0.15
N ILE A 202 -60.97 3.14 0.57
CA ILE A 202 -61.06 3.18 2.04
C ILE A 202 -60.62 1.82 2.62
N PRO A 203 -59.72 1.75 3.62
CA PRO A 203 -59.43 0.50 4.29
C PRO A 203 -60.50 0.16 5.34
N TYR A 204 -61.16 -0.99 5.15
CA TYR A 204 -62.01 -1.63 6.15
C TYR A 204 -61.20 -2.05 7.38
N ARG A 205 -61.75 -1.76 8.56
CA ARG A 205 -61.22 -2.10 9.89
C ARG A 205 -61.87 -3.41 10.36
N PRO A 206 -61.13 -4.50 10.63
CA PRO A 206 -61.71 -5.66 11.30
C PRO A 206 -61.76 -5.49 12.82
N VAL A 207 -62.88 -5.91 13.38
CA VAL A 207 -63.23 -5.97 14.81
C VAL A 207 -62.36 -7.03 15.53
N PRO A 208 -61.90 -6.79 16.78
CA PRO A 208 -61.20 -7.81 17.55
C PRO A 208 -62.18 -8.87 18.11
N PRO A 209 -61.91 -10.18 17.96
CA PRO A 209 -62.66 -11.21 18.67
C PRO A 209 -62.24 -11.32 20.14
N ARG A 210 -63.22 -11.73 20.95
CA ARG A 210 -63.17 -11.88 22.40
C ARG A 210 -62.15 -12.94 22.87
N VAL A 211 -61.55 -12.60 24.02
CA VAL A 211 -60.80 -13.38 25.01
C VAL A 211 -61.06 -14.90 25.02
N ALA A 212 -59.98 -15.68 24.91
CA ALA A 212 -59.89 -17.01 25.50
C ALA A 212 -58.81 -16.99 26.60
N LEU A 213 -59.23 -17.22 27.84
CA LEU A 213 -58.37 -17.38 29.01
C LEU A 213 -57.42 -18.56 28.78
N ARG A 214 -56.12 -18.29 28.74
CA ARG A 214 -55.06 -19.30 28.67
C ARG A 214 -54.93 -19.96 30.06
N PRO A 215 -54.96 -21.30 30.18
CA PRO A 215 -54.66 -21.96 31.44
C PRO A 215 -53.20 -21.67 31.83
N VAL A 216 -53.00 -21.26 33.09
CA VAL A 216 -51.68 -21.16 33.72
C VAL A 216 -51.02 -22.55 33.67
N PRO A 217 -49.75 -22.68 33.22
CA PRO A 217 -49.07 -23.97 33.27
C PRO A 217 -48.83 -24.34 34.73
N ARG A 218 -49.30 -25.50 35.17
CA ARG A 218 -48.86 -26.11 36.43
C ARG A 218 -47.35 -26.38 36.31
N VAL A 219 -46.56 -25.70 37.11
CA VAL A 219 -45.14 -25.99 37.28
C VAL A 219 -45.04 -27.35 37.97
N ASN A 220 -44.72 -28.39 37.20
CA ASN A 220 -44.32 -29.67 37.76
C ASN A 220 -42.91 -29.54 38.35
N LEU A 221 -42.81 -29.34 39.67
CA LEU A 221 -41.57 -29.35 40.46
C LEU A 221 -40.98 -30.78 40.66
N ARG A 222 -41.10 -31.64 39.64
CA ARG A 222 -40.48 -32.97 39.62
C ARG A 222 -39.88 -33.23 38.24
N LYS A 223 -38.86 -32.45 37.90
CA LYS A 223 -37.92 -32.84 36.85
C LYS A 223 -36.56 -33.00 37.52
N ALA A 224 -36.21 -34.25 37.80
CA ALA A 224 -34.84 -34.64 38.09
C ALA A 224 -33.92 -34.00 37.03
N PRO A 225 -32.68 -33.58 37.40
CA PRO A 225 -31.78 -32.93 36.47
C PRO A 225 -31.58 -33.85 35.28
N THR A 226 -32.27 -33.52 34.18
CA THR A 226 -32.08 -34.20 32.92
C THR A 226 -30.71 -33.73 32.49
N ILE A 227 -29.71 -34.62 32.56
CA ILE A 227 -28.39 -34.38 31.99
C ILE A 227 -28.65 -34.04 30.52
N THR A 228 -28.64 -32.75 30.19
CA THR A 228 -28.80 -32.31 28.81
C THR A 228 -27.62 -32.90 28.06
N PRO A 229 -27.85 -33.63 26.95
CA PRO A 229 -26.76 -34.09 26.12
C PRO A 229 -25.92 -32.86 25.75
N ARG A 230 -24.63 -32.89 26.07
CA ARG A 230 -23.71 -31.81 25.73
C ARG A 230 -23.85 -31.56 24.23
N THR A 231 -24.44 -30.43 23.84
CA THR A 231 -24.51 -30.03 22.45
C THR A 231 -23.08 -29.94 21.94
N PRO A 232 -22.73 -30.66 20.86
CA PRO A 232 -21.37 -30.63 20.37
C PRO A 232 -21.00 -29.20 19.95
N LEU A 233 -19.76 -28.78 20.22
CA LEU A 233 -19.28 -27.42 19.93
C LEU A 233 -19.53 -27.01 18.48
N THR A 234 -19.49 -27.96 17.55
CA THR A 234 -19.81 -27.78 16.13
C THR A 234 -21.23 -27.30 15.89
N THR A 235 -22.20 -27.76 16.69
CA THR A 235 -23.60 -27.30 16.62
C THR A 235 -23.80 -25.94 17.25
N LEU A 236 -23.05 -25.59 18.31
CA LEU A 236 -23.10 -24.27 18.95
C LEU A 236 -22.46 -23.15 18.10
N LEU A 237 -21.55 -23.52 17.20
CA LEU A 237 -20.85 -22.60 16.31
C LEU A 237 -21.35 -22.62 14.86
N ALA A 238 -22.37 -23.44 14.57
CA ALA A 238 -22.92 -23.61 13.21
C ALA A 238 -23.44 -22.28 12.62
N ASP A 239 -23.93 -21.40 13.49
CA ASP A 239 -24.51 -20.10 13.14
C ASP A 239 -23.47 -19.07 12.68
N ILE A 240 -22.17 -19.32 12.89
CA ILE A 240 -21.10 -18.44 12.45
C ILE A 240 -20.67 -18.82 11.02
N PRO A 241 -20.79 -17.90 10.04
CA PRO A 241 -20.35 -18.13 8.68
C PRO A 241 -18.88 -18.57 8.62
N LEU A 242 -18.57 -19.52 7.73
CA LEU A 242 -17.20 -20.03 7.57
C LEU A 242 -16.20 -18.91 7.27
N ALA A 243 -16.59 -17.92 6.47
CA ALA A 243 -15.73 -16.77 6.15
C ALA A 243 -15.35 -15.93 7.38
N ASP A 244 -16.26 -15.79 8.35
CA ASP A 244 -15.99 -15.08 9.60
C ASP A 244 -15.04 -15.90 10.48
N ARG A 245 -15.23 -17.22 10.55
CA ARG A 245 -14.32 -18.14 11.26
C ARG A 245 -12.90 -18.11 10.71
N VAL A 246 -12.75 -18.13 9.38
CA VAL A 246 -11.43 -18.06 8.74
C VAL A 246 -10.75 -16.72 9.02
N ARG A 247 -11.48 -15.61 8.98
CA ARG A 247 -10.93 -14.29 9.31
C ARG A 247 -10.53 -14.15 10.77
N ASP A 248 -11.36 -14.63 11.68
CA ASP A 248 -11.06 -14.61 13.11
C ASP A 248 -9.86 -15.49 13.42
N GLY A 249 -9.77 -16.68 12.82
CA GLY A 249 -8.61 -17.56 12.92
C GLY A 249 -7.34 -16.92 12.37
N ALA A 250 -7.42 -16.25 11.21
CA ALA A 250 -6.29 -15.51 10.64
C ALA A 250 -5.86 -14.34 11.52
N ALA A 251 -6.81 -13.54 12.03
CA ALA A 251 -6.52 -12.43 12.96
C ALA A 251 -5.86 -12.95 14.25
N LEU A 252 -6.38 -14.03 14.82
CA LEU A 252 -5.80 -14.66 16.02
C LEU A 252 -4.38 -15.17 15.76
N THR A 253 -4.17 -15.85 14.63
CA THR A 253 -2.85 -16.37 14.24
C THR A 253 -1.84 -15.23 14.07
N LEU A 254 -2.25 -14.13 13.42
CA LEU A 254 -1.39 -12.97 13.24
C LEU A 254 -1.12 -12.22 14.56
N LEU A 255 -2.10 -12.09 15.45
CA LEU A 255 -1.91 -11.48 16.79
C LEU A 255 -0.93 -12.30 17.64
N ILE A 256 -1.11 -13.62 17.68
CA ILE A 256 -0.21 -14.52 18.41
C ILE A 256 1.17 -14.50 17.77
N GLY A 257 1.25 -14.59 16.44
CA GLY A 257 2.52 -14.51 15.72
C GLY A 257 3.26 -13.21 16.00
N ALA A 258 2.57 -12.06 16.01
CA ALA A 258 3.16 -10.75 16.31
C ALA A 258 3.83 -10.71 17.69
N LEU A 259 3.37 -11.45 18.70
CA LEU A 259 4.03 -11.50 20.01
C LEU A 259 5.43 -12.10 19.93
N PHE A 260 5.64 -13.10 19.08
CA PHE A 260 6.90 -13.82 18.96
C PHE A 260 7.83 -13.23 17.88
N LEU A 261 7.34 -12.27 17.12
CA LEU A 261 8.11 -11.53 16.14
C LEU A 261 8.84 -10.36 16.79
N ARG A 262 9.90 -9.90 16.12
CA ARG A 262 10.66 -8.72 16.51
C ARG A 262 9.84 -7.44 16.20
N TRP A 263 9.68 -6.57 17.19
CA TRP A 263 8.87 -5.35 17.11
C TRP A 263 9.66 -4.16 16.59
N ASN A 264 10.93 -4.10 16.96
CA ASN A 264 11.97 -3.26 16.38
C ASN A 264 13.32 -3.92 16.70
N ARG A 265 14.44 -3.26 16.40
CA ARG A 265 15.78 -3.82 16.63
C ARG A 265 16.07 -4.15 18.09
N ASP A 266 15.46 -3.40 19.01
CA ASP A 266 15.77 -3.43 20.43
C ASP A 266 14.66 -4.08 21.28
N VAL A 267 13.56 -4.51 20.65
CA VAL A 267 12.35 -5.00 21.31
C VAL A 267 11.90 -6.30 20.66
N ALA A 268 12.05 -7.39 21.41
CA ALA A 268 11.61 -8.71 21.01
C ALA A 268 11.29 -9.56 22.26
N LEU A 269 10.06 -10.06 22.34
CA LEU A 269 9.62 -10.86 23.48
C LEU A 269 10.34 -12.21 23.56
N SER A 270 10.70 -12.80 22.41
CA SER A 270 11.36 -14.11 22.32
C SER A 270 12.78 -14.12 22.91
N THR A 271 13.48 -12.98 22.82
CA THR A 271 14.83 -12.80 23.37
C THR A 271 14.82 -12.07 24.72
N GLY A 272 13.68 -11.47 25.10
CA GLY A 272 13.57 -10.65 26.30
C GLY A 272 14.16 -9.25 26.13
N ASP A 273 14.39 -8.82 24.89
CA ASP A 273 14.93 -7.49 24.56
C ASP A 273 13.83 -6.44 24.69
N GLY A 274 14.14 -5.32 25.34
CA GLY A 274 13.27 -4.17 25.50
C GLY A 274 12.90 -3.85 26.96
N SER A 275 12.25 -2.71 27.18
CA SER A 275 11.83 -2.34 28.53
C SER A 275 10.69 -3.24 29.02
N ALA A 276 10.75 -3.66 30.28
CA ALA A 276 9.73 -4.51 30.90
C ALA A 276 8.32 -3.89 30.78
N TYR A 277 8.21 -2.56 30.88
CA TYR A 277 6.95 -1.83 30.72
C TYR A 277 6.39 -1.94 29.30
N LEU A 278 7.24 -1.80 28.27
CA LEU A 278 6.82 -1.92 26.88
C LEU A 278 6.40 -3.35 26.55
N LEU A 279 7.16 -4.35 26.99
CA LEU A 279 6.81 -5.77 26.81
C LEU A 279 5.48 -6.09 27.51
N THR A 280 5.27 -5.60 28.73
CA THR A 280 4.00 -5.76 29.46
C THR A 280 2.84 -5.12 28.71
N LEU A 281 3.03 -3.91 28.17
CA LEU A 281 2.01 -3.21 27.37
C LEU A 281 1.68 -3.97 26.08
N ILE A 282 2.68 -4.51 25.40
CA ILE A 282 2.52 -5.37 24.21
C ILE A 282 1.68 -6.60 24.56
N VAL A 283 2.05 -7.34 25.60
CA VAL A 283 1.36 -8.57 26.00
C VAL A 283 -0.09 -8.28 26.41
N LEU A 284 -0.30 -7.25 27.24
CA LEU A 284 -1.63 -6.90 27.75
C LEU A 284 -2.56 -6.41 26.63
N SER A 285 -2.09 -5.50 25.78
CA SER A 285 -2.88 -5.00 24.65
C SER A 285 -3.18 -6.10 23.62
N THR A 286 -2.23 -7.03 23.38
CA THR A 286 -2.48 -8.19 22.51
C THR A 286 -3.48 -9.14 23.13
N GLY A 287 -3.39 -9.43 24.43
CA GLY A 287 -4.35 -10.25 25.16
C GLY A 287 -5.77 -9.70 25.09
N LEU A 288 -5.93 -8.38 25.22
CA LEU A 288 -7.21 -7.70 25.02
C LEU A 288 -7.72 -7.87 23.58
N ALA A 289 -6.86 -7.69 22.58
CA ALA A 289 -7.23 -7.88 21.17
C ALA A 289 -7.64 -9.34 20.86
N ILE A 290 -6.94 -10.33 21.42
CA ILE A 290 -7.29 -11.75 21.31
C ILE A 290 -8.66 -12.01 21.96
N GLY A 291 -8.89 -11.49 23.18
CA GLY A 291 -10.18 -11.59 23.85
C GLY A 291 -11.31 -10.96 23.03
N ALA A 292 -11.04 -9.85 22.35
CA ALA A 292 -11.98 -9.17 21.47
C ALA A 292 -12.38 -10.03 20.25
N VAL A 293 -11.44 -10.75 19.65
CA VAL A 293 -11.69 -11.70 18.55
C VAL A 293 -12.45 -12.94 19.04
N ALA A 294 -12.14 -13.42 20.25
CA ALA A 294 -12.79 -14.58 20.85
C ALA A 294 -14.22 -14.30 21.35
N LEU A 295 -14.56 -13.03 21.58
CA LEU A 295 -15.83 -12.60 22.17
C LEU A 295 -17.08 -13.27 21.54
N PRO A 296 -17.26 -13.30 20.19
CA PRO A 296 -18.43 -13.91 19.55
C PRO A 296 -18.56 -15.43 19.77
N TYR A 297 -17.46 -16.09 20.09
CA TYR A 297 -17.42 -17.52 20.37
C TYR A 297 -17.75 -17.77 21.85
N LEU A 298 -17.18 -16.95 22.75
CA LEU A 298 -17.42 -17.02 24.19
C LEU A 298 -18.89 -16.74 24.55
N SER A 299 -19.55 -15.80 23.85
CA SER A 299 -20.99 -15.55 24.07
C SER A 299 -21.85 -16.76 23.74
N ARG A 300 -21.55 -17.48 22.64
CA ARG A 300 -22.32 -18.65 22.18
C ARG A 300 -22.14 -19.87 23.06
N VAL A 301 -20.98 -19.99 23.72
CA VAL A 301 -20.73 -21.04 24.72
C VAL A 301 -21.35 -20.69 26.08
N GLY A 302 -21.94 -19.49 26.22
CA GLY A 302 -22.59 -19.04 27.46
C GLY A 302 -21.61 -18.56 28.53
N ALA A 303 -20.33 -18.37 28.19
CA ALA A 303 -19.29 -17.94 29.13
C ALA A 303 -19.50 -16.51 29.65
N LEU A 304 -20.26 -15.69 28.91
CA LEU A 304 -20.58 -14.29 29.26
C LEU A 304 -21.93 -14.15 30.01
N GLY A 305 -22.58 -15.26 30.36
CA GLY A 305 -23.89 -15.26 31.01
C GLY A 305 -25.04 -14.84 30.06
N ALA A 306 -26.23 -14.62 30.63
CA ALA A 306 -27.47 -14.28 29.90
C ALA A 306 -27.51 -12.82 29.41
N VAL A 307 -26.38 -12.24 29.00
CA VAL A 307 -26.33 -10.90 28.41
C VAL A 307 -26.89 -11.01 26.99
N GLY A 308 -28.21 -10.83 26.89
CA GLY A 308 -29.00 -11.05 25.67
C GLY A 308 -28.86 -9.99 24.58
N ASP A 309 -28.16 -8.87 24.83
CA ASP A 309 -28.00 -7.83 23.83
C ASP A 309 -26.69 -7.95 23.05
N ILE A 310 -26.82 -8.08 21.74
CA ILE A 310 -25.70 -8.23 20.78
C ILE A 310 -25.11 -6.86 20.38
N ALA A 311 -25.85 -5.77 20.59
CA ALA A 311 -25.41 -4.39 20.34
C ALA A 311 -24.15 -3.95 21.14
N PRO A 312 -24.02 -4.20 22.47
CA PRO A 312 -22.80 -3.87 23.22
C PRO A 312 -21.56 -4.67 22.75
N MET A 313 -21.76 -5.79 22.06
CA MET A 313 -20.68 -6.67 21.65
C MET A 313 -19.72 -6.04 20.64
N ARG A 314 -20.25 -5.21 19.75
CA ARG A 314 -19.43 -4.43 18.79
C ARG A 314 -18.60 -3.37 19.51
N THR A 315 -19.20 -2.64 20.43
CA THR A 315 -18.52 -1.57 21.19
C THR A 315 -17.42 -2.14 22.06
N LEU A 316 -17.69 -3.25 22.76
CA LEU A 316 -16.70 -3.95 23.58
C LEU A 316 -15.51 -4.43 22.75
N ARG A 317 -15.77 -5.00 21.57
CA ARG A 317 -14.71 -5.47 20.67
C ARG A 317 -13.85 -4.32 20.15
N ILE A 318 -14.45 -3.20 19.75
CA ILE A 318 -13.70 -2.01 19.33
C ILE A 318 -12.88 -1.46 20.49
N LEU A 319 -13.46 -1.32 21.68
CA LEU A 319 -12.79 -0.81 22.87
C LEU A 319 -11.58 -1.67 23.25
N ALA A 320 -11.72 -3.00 23.20
CA ALA A 320 -10.65 -3.95 23.51
C ALA A 320 -9.52 -3.97 22.47
N ILE A 321 -9.80 -3.67 21.19
CA ILE A 321 -8.78 -3.61 20.13
C ILE A 321 -8.09 -2.24 20.08
N THR A 322 -8.78 -1.17 20.44
CA THR A 322 -8.25 0.21 20.45
C THR A 322 -6.87 0.37 21.11
N PRO A 323 -6.58 -0.20 22.31
CA PRO A 323 -5.26 -0.03 22.93
C PRO A 323 -4.13 -0.66 22.10
N TYR A 324 -4.39 -1.80 21.46
CA TYR A 324 -3.41 -2.45 20.58
C TYR A 324 -3.18 -1.63 19.31
N LEU A 325 -4.25 -1.08 18.71
CA LEU A 325 -4.12 -0.17 17.57
C LEU A 325 -3.32 1.09 17.94
N ALA A 326 -3.61 1.69 19.10
CA ALA A 326 -2.90 2.87 19.60
C ALA A 326 -1.42 2.60 19.80
N LEU A 327 -1.06 1.43 20.33
CA LEU A 327 0.32 0.98 20.48
C LEU A 327 1.05 0.90 19.13
N LEU A 328 0.44 0.27 18.12
CA LEU A 328 1.02 0.16 16.77
C LEU A 328 1.25 1.53 16.12
N VAL A 329 0.28 2.44 16.24
CA VAL A 329 0.37 3.80 15.72
C VAL A 329 1.46 4.59 16.45
N LEU A 330 1.50 4.50 17.79
CA LEU A 330 2.49 5.21 18.59
C LEU A 330 3.91 4.74 18.26
N LEU A 331 4.13 3.42 18.15
CA LEU A 331 5.43 2.87 17.74
C LEU A 331 5.86 3.35 16.35
N SER A 332 4.93 3.40 15.40
CA SER A 332 5.20 3.91 14.04
C SER A 332 5.54 5.40 14.04
N ILE A 333 4.88 6.20 14.88
CA ILE A 333 5.16 7.65 15.04
C ILE A 333 6.51 7.86 15.74
N THR A 334 6.82 7.09 16.79
CA THR A 334 8.11 7.20 17.47
C THR A 334 9.27 6.85 16.56
N ASP A 335 9.08 5.86 15.70
CA ASP A 335 10.06 5.48 14.68
C ASP A 335 10.26 6.58 13.62
N LEU A 336 9.18 7.22 13.19
CA LEU A 336 9.24 8.40 12.33
C LEU A 336 9.99 9.58 12.97
N ILE A 337 9.78 9.82 14.27
CA ILE A 337 10.50 10.86 15.01
C ILE A 337 11.98 10.50 15.16
N ALA A 338 12.30 9.24 15.45
CA ALA A 338 13.66 8.74 15.56
C ALA A 338 14.42 8.88 14.23
N ALA A 339 13.78 8.54 13.11
CA ALA A 339 14.27 8.80 11.76
C ALA A 339 14.62 10.27 11.53
N GLY A 340 13.76 11.20 11.96
CA GLY A 340 14.02 12.63 11.84
C GLY A 340 15.22 13.09 12.69
N ARG A 341 15.36 12.57 13.91
CA ARG A 341 16.50 12.89 14.79
C ARG A 341 17.82 12.35 14.27
N PHE A 342 17.82 11.17 13.64
CA PHE A 342 19.01 10.61 12.98
C PHE A 342 19.61 11.61 11.98
N LEU A 343 18.77 12.29 11.20
CA LEU A 343 19.21 13.30 10.22
C LEU A 343 19.80 14.58 10.84
N VAL A 344 19.46 14.89 12.10
CA VAL A 344 19.87 16.14 12.76
C VAL A 344 21.10 15.91 13.64
N ASP A 345 21.07 14.86 14.45
CA ASP A 345 22.05 14.66 15.53
C ASP A 345 23.10 13.59 15.17
N SER A 346 23.05 12.99 13.98
CA SER A 346 23.83 11.77 13.64
C SER A 346 23.71 10.70 14.73
N ALA A 347 22.53 10.62 15.34
CA ALA A 347 22.24 9.76 16.50
C ALA A 347 22.44 8.28 16.16
N PRO A 348 22.66 7.39 17.17
CA PRO A 348 22.78 5.96 16.93
C PRO A 348 21.60 5.41 16.13
N GLN A 349 21.89 4.40 15.30
CA GLN A 349 21.02 3.82 14.28
C GLN A 349 19.55 3.72 14.70
N ASN A 350 18.64 4.21 13.84
CA ASN A 350 17.19 4.15 14.06
C ASN A 350 16.73 2.68 14.29
N PRO A 351 16.04 2.38 15.41
CA PRO A 351 15.66 1.01 15.77
C PRO A 351 14.64 0.36 14.82
N GLY A 352 13.94 1.09 13.97
CA GLY A 352 13.09 0.46 12.97
C GLY A 352 11.70 0.10 13.43
N VAL A 353 10.82 -0.18 12.47
CA VAL A 353 9.59 -0.94 12.70
C VAL A 353 9.78 -2.37 12.19
N GLY A 354 9.61 -3.34 13.07
CA GLY A 354 9.78 -4.76 12.76
C GLY A 354 8.50 -5.44 12.25
N PRO A 355 8.63 -6.70 11.77
CA PRO A 355 7.53 -7.53 11.26
C PRO A 355 6.36 -7.70 12.23
N ALA A 356 6.59 -7.64 13.54
CA ALA A 356 5.51 -7.74 14.52
C ALA A 356 4.47 -6.62 14.35
N VAL A 357 4.90 -5.41 14.01
CA VAL A 357 3.98 -4.28 13.78
C VAL A 357 3.19 -4.48 12.49
N TRP A 358 3.78 -5.08 11.45
CA TRP A 358 3.07 -5.38 10.20
C TRP A 358 2.01 -6.46 10.40
N TRP A 359 2.39 -7.53 11.12
CA TRP A 359 1.49 -8.61 11.53
C TRP A 359 0.37 -8.08 12.42
N GLY A 360 0.72 -7.30 13.43
CA GLY A 360 -0.22 -6.65 14.34
C GLY A 360 -1.19 -5.72 13.61
N ALA A 361 -0.71 -4.90 12.69
CA ALA A 361 -1.55 -3.99 11.90
C ALA A 361 -2.53 -4.78 11.02
N ALA A 362 -2.06 -5.80 10.30
CA ALA A 362 -2.93 -6.67 9.50
C ALA A 362 -3.97 -7.38 10.37
N ALA A 363 -3.55 -7.93 11.51
CA ALA A 363 -4.43 -8.64 12.44
C ALA A 363 -5.51 -7.72 13.02
N THR A 364 -5.13 -6.51 13.40
CA THR A 364 -6.03 -5.48 13.94
C THR A 364 -7.11 -5.12 12.93
N ILE A 365 -6.74 -4.93 11.67
CA ILE A 365 -7.68 -4.61 10.60
C ILE A 365 -8.64 -5.78 10.36
N LEU A 366 -8.15 -7.02 10.31
CA LEU A 366 -9.01 -8.20 10.21
C LEU A 366 -9.95 -8.30 11.42
N ALA A 367 -9.45 -8.01 12.63
CA ALA A 367 -10.21 -8.01 13.87
C ALA A 367 -11.20 -6.85 14.01
N LEU A 368 -11.07 -5.76 13.25
CA LEU A 368 -12.02 -4.63 13.24
C LEU A 368 -13.11 -4.76 12.17
N GLN A 369 -12.91 -5.63 11.18
CA GLN A 369 -13.89 -5.83 10.11
C GLN A 369 -15.26 -6.28 10.65
N PRO A 370 -16.35 -5.82 10.03
CA PRO A 370 -17.70 -6.22 10.40
C PRO A 370 -17.88 -7.72 10.16
N ARG A 371 -18.63 -8.37 11.03
CA ARG A 371 -18.98 -9.79 10.94
C ARG A 371 -20.44 -9.92 10.57
N ALA A 372 -20.75 -10.86 9.69
CA ALA A 372 -22.12 -11.18 9.36
C ALA A 372 -22.83 -11.83 10.56
N ALA A 373 -22.05 -12.49 11.44
CA ALA A 373 -22.52 -13.05 12.69
C ALA A 373 -22.97 -12.02 13.76
N ILE A 374 -22.80 -10.71 13.53
CA ILE A 374 -23.17 -9.62 14.45
C ILE A 374 -24.21 -8.72 13.77
N PRO A 375 -25.47 -8.67 14.25
CA PRO A 375 -26.52 -7.80 13.72
C PRO A 375 -26.14 -6.31 13.80
N GLY A 376 -26.52 -5.52 12.79
CA GLY A 376 -26.24 -4.06 12.75
C GLY A 376 -24.81 -3.68 12.36
N SER A 377 -24.00 -4.63 11.89
CA SER A 377 -22.69 -4.32 11.33
C SER A 377 -22.82 -3.58 9.99
N SER A 378 -22.01 -2.53 9.77
CA SER A 378 -22.06 -1.75 8.54
C SER A 378 -21.76 -2.64 7.34
N SER A 379 -22.38 -2.37 6.18
CA SER A 379 -22.13 -3.12 4.95
C SER A 379 -20.63 -3.25 4.70
N THR A 380 -20.16 -4.49 4.53
CA THR A 380 -18.75 -4.79 4.31
C THR A 380 -18.20 -4.15 3.03
N ARG A 381 -19.09 -3.75 2.11
CA ARG A 381 -18.78 -2.95 0.92
C ARG A 381 -18.18 -1.57 1.26
N THR A 382 -18.53 -0.99 2.40
CA THR A 382 -17.97 0.30 2.86
C THR A 382 -16.50 0.18 3.24
N TRP A 383 -16.05 -0.96 3.77
CA TRP A 383 -14.65 -1.19 4.11
C TRP A 383 -13.75 -1.25 2.88
N LEU A 384 -14.26 -1.79 1.77
CA LEU A 384 -13.52 -1.87 0.52
C LEU A 384 -13.26 -0.50 -0.12
N VAL A 385 -14.02 0.53 0.25
CA VAL A 385 -13.76 1.90 -0.19
C VAL A 385 -12.42 2.40 0.34
N VAL A 386 -11.97 1.91 1.50
CA VAL A 386 -10.70 2.27 2.15
C VAL A 386 -9.49 1.69 1.42
N LEU A 387 -9.67 0.64 0.62
CA LEU A 387 -8.55 -0.03 -0.06
C LEU A 387 -7.81 0.92 -1.04
N ARG A 388 -8.56 1.73 -1.79
CA ARG A 388 -7.98 2.70 -2.73
C ARG A 388 -7.15 3.79 -2.06
N PRO A 389 -7.67 4.55 -1.06
CA PRO A 389 -6.86 5.54 -0.37
C PRO A 389 -5.68 4.90 0.37
N ALA A 390 -5.82 3.69 0.92
CA ALA A 390 -4.70 2.98 1.54
C ALA A 390 -3.53 2.76 0.56
N MET A 391 -3.79 2.39 -0.70
CA MET A 391 -2.74 2.24 -1.71
C MET A 391 -2.07 3.56 -2.09
N TRP A 392 -2.81 4.66 -2.12
CA TRP A 392 -2.22 5.98 -2.35
C TRP A 392 -1.41 6.47 -1.15
N VAL A 393 -1.84 6.15 0.07
CA VAL A 393 -1.04 6.40 1.28
C VAL A 393 0.25 5.57 1.23
N ALA A 394 0.20 4.30 0.82
CA ALA A 394 1.40 3.48 0.65
C ALA A 394 2.36 4.09 -0.37
N ALA A 395 1.86 4.61 -1.51
CA ALA A 395 2.69 5.30 -2.50
C ALA A 395 3.34 6.59 -1.94
N ALA A 396 2.60 7.37 -1.15
CA ALA A 396 3.13 8.57 -0.51
C ALA A 396 4.19 8.24 0.54
N LEU A 397 3.95 7.20 1.36
CA LEU A 397 4.91 6.73 2.35
C LEU A 397 6.17 6.16 1.70
N SER A 398 6.06 5.47 0.56
CA SER A 398 7.21 5.01 -0.23
C SER A 398 8.07 6.19 -0.71
N LEU A 399 7.44 7.21 -1.29
CA LEU A 399 8.15 8.41 -1.74
C LEU A 399 8.87 9.10 -0.57
N PHE A 400 8.14 9.29 0.54
CA PHE A 400 8.67 9.92 1.74
C PHE A 400 9.85 9.12 2.32
N SER A 401 9.73 7.80 2.35
CA SER A 401 10.78 6.87 2.78
C SER A 401 12.06 7.00 1.95
N GLY A 402 11.92 7.05 0.62
CA GLY A 402 13.07 7.20 -0.26
C GLY A 402 13.74 8.57 -0.19
N LEU A 403 12.97 9.63 0.03
CA LEU A 403 13.53 10.96 0.25
C LEU A 403 14.33 11.03 1.56
N LEU A 404 13.82 10.41 2.64
CA LEU A 404 14.56 10.29 3.89
C LEU A 404 15.81 9.42 3.73
N ALA A 405 15.74 8.35 2.93
CA ALA A 405 16.90 7.50 2.62
C ALA A 405 18.01 8.27 1.90
N LEU A 406 17.65 9.07 0.90
CA LEU A 406 18.60 9.93 0.20
C LEU A 406 19.20 11.00 1.11
N ALA A 407 18.40 11.59 2.00
CA ALA A 407 18.89 12.53 3.00
C ALA A 407 19.85 11.85 4.01
N ALA A 408 19.54 10.62 4.43
CA ALA A 408 20.39 9.86 5.34
C ALA A 408 21.72 9.50 4.69
N LEU A 409 21.70 9.04 3.43
CA LEU A 409 22.91 8.78 2.65
C LEU A 409 23.77 10.05 2.51
N ALA A 410 23.13 11.20 2.27
CA ALA A 410 23.81 12.48 2.22
C ALA A 410 24.54 12.76 3.56
N VAL A 411 23.87 12.65 4.69
CA VAL A 411 24.51 12.86 6.01
C VAL A 411 25.68 11.89 6.26
N ASP A 412 25.50 10.60 6.01
CA ASP A 412 26.53 9.57 6.25
C ASP A 412 27.79 9.79 5.38
N THR A 413 27.60 10.19 4.13
CA THR A 413 28.71 10.43 3.19
C THR A 413 29.51 11.67 3.56
N GLY A 414 28.85 12.70 4.12
CA GLY A 414 29.48 13.86 4.74
C GLY A 414 30.35 13.52 5.93
N ALA A 415 29.86 12.65 6.82
CA ALA A 415 30.55 12.29 8.06
C ALA A 415 31.74 11.33 7.85
N GLN A 416 31.67 10.44 6.85
CA GLN A 416 32.65 9.34 6.68
C GLN A 416 33.57 9.47 5.46
N GLY A 417 33.42 10.50 4.62
CA GLY A 417 34.29 10.71 3.46
C GLY A 417 34.23 9.58 2.42
N ILE A 418 33.06 8.95 2.27
CA ILE A 418 32.85 7.82 1.34
C ILE A 418 33.03 8.32 -0.10
N SER A 419 33.86 7.62 -0.88
CA SER A 419 34.36 8.08 -2.18
C SER A 419 33.34 8.13 -3.32
N GLU A 420 32.18 7.45 -3.21
CA GLU A 420 31.22 7.31 -4.32
C GLU A 420 29.73 7.37 -3.91
N PRO A 421 29.28 8.51 -3.34
CA PRO A 421 27.93 8.63 -2.80
C PRO A 421 26.86 8.64 -3.92
N THR A 422 27.22 9.14 -5.10
CA THR A 422 26.28 9.39 -6.21
C THR A 422 25.69 8.11 -6.79
N VAL A 423 26.45 7.03 -6.76
CA VAL A 423 26.02 5.71 -7.25
C VAL A 423 24.96 5.13 -6.32
N GLN A 424 25.19 5.23 -5.00
CA GLN A 424 24.24 4.76 -3.99
C GLN A 424 22.95 5.58 -4.05
N ALA A 425 23.05 6.90 -4.25
CA ALA A 425 21.88 7.77 -4.41
C ALA A 425 21.03 7.39 -5.64
N VAL A 426 21.65 7.08 -6.79
CA VAL A 426 20.92 6.62 -7.98
C VAL A 426 20.20 5.30 -7.71
N ALA A 427 20.84 4.35 -7.01
CA ALA A 427 20.22 3.07 -6.67
C ALA A 427 19.03 3.23 -5.71
N PHE A 428 19.15 4.10 -4.69
CA PHE A 428 18.04 4.43 -3.80
C PHE A 428 16.90 5.14 -4.52
N ALA A 429 17.21 6.06 -5.45
CA ALA A 429 16.21 6.73 -6.27
C ALA A 429 15.43 5.73 -7.13
N LEU A 430 16.11 4.79 -7.81
CA LEU A 430 15.49 3.77 -8.65
C LEU A 430 14.57 2.84 -7.84
N THR A 431 15.04 2.34 -6.69
CA THR A 431 14.25 1.46 -5.82
C THR A 431 13.06 2.19 -5.20
N THR A 432 13.20 3.47 -4.87
CA THR A 432 12.08 4.32 -4.41
C THR A 432 11.07 4.56 -5.53
N MET A 433 11.52 4.87 -6.74
CA MET A 433 10.64 5.07 -7.89
C MET A 433 9.84 3.79 -8.18
N LEU A 434 10.46 2.62 -8.07
CA LEU A 434 9.79 1.34 -8.17
C LEU A 434 8.68 1.20 -7.11
N ALA A 435 8.95 1.64 -5.88
CA ALA A 435 7.99 1.61 -4.77
C ALA A 435 6.74 2.43 -4.99
N VAL A 436 6.96 3.68 -5.36
CA VAL A 436 5.87 4.58 -5.71
C VAL A 436 5.09 4.01 -6.90
N THR A 437 5.78 3.48 -7.91
CA THR A 437 5.15 2.93 -9.12
C THR A 437 4.28 1.72 -8.82
N VAL A 438 4.74 0.75 -8.04
CA VAL A 438 3.97 -0.46 -7.71
C VAL A 438 2.73 -0.11 -6.89
N ALA A 439 2.86 0.78 -5.90
CA ALA A 439 1.72 1.24 -5.09
C ALA A 439 0.72 2.06 -5.91
N ALA A 440 1.19 2.95 -6.78
CA ALA A 440 0.34 3.72 -7.69
C ALA A 440 -0.35 2.83 -8.73
N LEU A 441 0.34 1.81 -9.24
CA LEU A 441 -0.22 0.82 -10.16
C LEU A 441 -1.35 0.04 -9.49
N ALA A 442 -1.18 -0.39 -8.24
CA ALA A 442 -2.25 -1.01 -7.47
C ALA A 442 -3.43 -0.05 -7.24
N GLY A 443 -3.16 1.20 -6.83
CA GLY A 443 -4.19 2.22 -6.60
C GLY A 443 -5.00 2.58 -7.85
N THR A 444 -4.35 2.64 -9.02
CA THR A 444 -5.01 2.86 -10.32
C THR A 444 -5.71 1.61 -10.83
N GLY A 445 -5.09 0.45 -10.68
CA GLY A 445 -5.65 -0.86 -11.03
C GLY A 445 -6.96 -1.15 -10.31
N LEU A 446 -7.05 -0.83 -9.02
CA LEU A 446 -8.29 -0.91 -8.23
C LEU A 446 -9.43 -0.05 -8.77
N ARG A 447 -9.17 0.93 -9.64
CA ARG A 447 -10.21 1.70 -10.35
C ARG A 447 -10.70 1.00 -11.61
N VAL A 448 -9.81 0.29 -12.31
CA VAL A 448 -10.08 -0.35 -13.60
C VAL A 448 -10.72 -1.72 -13.41
N ASP A 449 -10.11 -2.57 -12.60
CA ASP A 449 -10.57 -3.93 -12.33
C ASP A 449 -10.41 -4.22 -10.83
N PHE A 450 -11.44 -3.81 -10.09
CA PHE A 450 -11.41 -3.87 -8.63
C PHE A 450 -11.20 -5.30 -8.12
N GLY A 451 -11.86 -6.30 -8.73
CA GLY A 451 -11.79 -7.70 -8.30
C GLY A 451 -10.39 -8.29 -8.43
N ALA A 452 -9.76 -8.14 -9.60
CA ALA A 452 -8.43 -8.69 -9.83
C ALA A 452 -7.34 -7.95 -9.03
N TRP A 453 -7.40 -6.62 -8.99
CA TRP A 453 -6.41 -5.83 -8.25
C TRP A 453 -6.54 -5.97 -6.74
N ARG A 454 -7.74 -6.20 -6.22
CA ARG A 454 -7.95 -6.55 -4.82
C ARG A 454 -7.21 -7.84 -4.45
N LEU A 455 -7.32 -8.89 -5.27
CA LEU A 455 -6.59 -10.15 -5.06
C LEU A 455 -5.07 -9.97 -5.23
N THR A 456 -4.65 -9.08 -6.15
CA THR A 456 -3.22 -8.74 -6.35
C THR A 456 -2.63 -8.09 -5.10
N VAL A 457 -3.34 -7.11 -4.51
CA VAL A 457 -2.93 -6.45 -3.25
C VAL A 457 -2.92 -7.43 -2.07
N ALA A 458 -3.91 -8.33 -2.01
CA ALA A 458 -3.94 -9.39 -1.00
C ALA A 458 -2.72 -10.32 -1.10
N ALA A 459 -2.39 -10.79 -2.30
CA ALA A 459 -1.20 -11.61 -2.55
C ALA A 459 0.08 -10.88 -2.13
N TYR A 460 0.23 -9.62 -2.53
CA TYR A 460 1.39 -8.80 -2.20
C TYR A 460 1.59 -8.67 -0.67
N GLY A 461 0.57 -8.20 0.07
CA GLY A 461 0.71 -8.04 1.52
C GLY A 461 0.88 -9.38 2.25
N SER A 462 0.26 -10.47 1.80
CA SER A 462 0.51 -11.79 2.37
C SER A 462 1.96 -12.23 2.20
N THR A 463 2.59 -11.98 1.04
CA THR A 463 4.01 -12.28 0.84
C THR A 463 4.92 -11.40 1.69
N VAL A 464 4.57 -10.13 1.94
CA VAL A 464 5.30 -9.25 2.87
C VAL A 464 5.28 -9.83 4.29
N LEU A 465 4.11 -10.29 4.77
CA LEU A 465 4.00 -10.89 6.11
C LEU A 465 4.87 -12.15 6.24
N VAL A 466 4.88 -13.01 5.22
CA VAL A 466 5.72 -14.22 5.19
C VAL A 466 7.21 -13.87 5.12
N ALA A 467 7.60 -12.91 4.27
CA ALA A 467 8.97 -12.42 4.18
C ALA A 467 9.45 -11.87 5.54
N GLY A 468 8.62 -11.07 6.22
CA GLY A 468 8.90 -10.56 7.54
C GLY A 468 9.08 -11.66 8.60
N LEU A 469 8.28 -12.73 8.57
CA LEU A 469 8.43 -13.88 9.46
C LEU A 469 9.75 -14.63 9.23
N LEU A 470 10.14 -14.83 7.97
CA LEU A 470 11.40 -15.49 7.63
C LEU A 470 12.60 -14.66 8.10
N LEU A 471 12.51 -13.33 7.95
CA LEU A 471 13.59 -12.43 8.30
C LEU A 471 13.66 -12.11 9.79
N SER A 472 12.56 -12.18 10.54
CA SER A 472 12.53 -11.81 11.98
C SER A 472 13.52 -12.59 12.83
N HIS A 473 13.96 -13.76 12.37
CA HIS A 473 14.92 -14.64 13.03
C HIS A 473 16.37 -14.31 12.66
N SER A 474 16.59 -13.42 11.70
CA SER A 474 17.92 -12.97 11.29
C SER A 474 18.33 -11.72 12.07
N GLU A 475 19.54 -11.71 12.62
CA GLU A 475 20.09 -10.57 13.34
C GLU A 475 20.25 -9.32 12.45
N ARG A 476 20.39 -9.52 11.13
CA ARG A 476 20.65 -8.45 10.15
C ARG A 476 19.46 -8.05 9.29
N GLY A 477 18.42 -8.88 9.18
CA GLY A 477 17.31 -8.71 8.23
C GLY A 477 15.92 -8.60 8.86
N GLY A 478 15.78 -8.87 10.17
CA GLY A 478 14.47 -8.93 10.83
C GLY A 478 13.81 -7.59 11.14
N VAL A 479 14.40 -6.47 10.73
CA VAL A 479 13.88 -5.12 10.90
C VAL A 479 14.23 -4.36 9.63
N GLU A 480 13.26 -3.65 9.06
CA GLU A 480 13.56 -2.78 7.91
C GLU A 480 14.64 -1.78 8.32
N ARG A 481 15.70 -1.69 7.52
CA ARG A 481 16.73 -0.69 7.77
C ARG A 481 16.23 0.66 7.32
N PHE A 482 16.35 1.64 8.20
CA PHE A 482 16.21 3.03 7.83
C PHE A 482 17.13 3.31 6.63
N GLY A 483 16.58 3.88 5.56
CA GLY A 483 17.26 3.99 4.27
C GLY A 483 16.66 3.18 3.11
N SER A 484 15.59 2.40 3.32
CA SER A 484 14.89 1.74 2.20
C SER A 484 13.73 2.60 1.66
N GLY A 485 13.45 2.55 0.35
CA GLY A 485 12.29 3.24 -0.26
C GLY A 485 10.91 2.66 0.14
N TRP A 486 10.91 1.64 1.01
CA TRP A 486 9.74 0.82 1.35
C TRP A 486 9.41 0.85 2.83
N TYR A 487 10.34 1.33 3.64
CA TYR A 487 10.36 1.25 5.10
C TYR A 487 9.01 1.60 5.74
N PHE A 488 8.46 2.78 5.44
CA PHE A 488 7.16 3.19 5.99
C PHE A 488 5.95 2.61 5.24
N ALA A 489 6.13 2.16 4.00
CA ALA A 489 5.04 1.71 3.15
C ALA A 489 4.59 0.27 3.43
N LEU A 490 5.45 -0.59 3.98
CA LEU A 490 5.13 -2.01 4.24
C LEU A 490 3.95 -2.19 5.19
N ALA A 491 3.86 -1.37 6.24
CA ALA A 491 2.72 -1.38 7.16
C ALA A 491 1.42 -1.04 6.42
N ALA A 492 1.45 -0.04 5.54
CA ALA A 492 0.29 0.34 4.72
C ALA A 492 -0.11 -0.77 3.74
N TRP A 493 0.84 -1.49 3.15
CA TRP A 493 0.58 -2.67 2.31
C TRP A 493 -0.08 -3.80 3.09
N CYS A 494 0.38 -4.08 4.32
CA CYS A 494 -0.20 -5.11 5.17
C CYS A 494 -1.63 -4.74 5.61
N VAL A 495 -1.86 -3.47 5.94
CA VAL A 495 -3.21 -2.94 6.21
C VAL A 495 -4.10 -3.07 4.98
N ALA A 496 -3.62 -2.67 3.80
CA ALA A 496 -4.37 -2.77 2.55
C ALA A 496 -4.72 -4.23 2.21
N ALA A 497 -3.78 -5.17 2.39
CA ALA A 497 -4.05 -6.59 2.20
C ALA A 497 -5.09 -7.13 3.18
N ALA A 498 -5.03 -6.74 4.46
CA ALA A 498 -6.05 -7.10 5.43
C ALA A 498 -7.44 -6.57 5.02
N VAL A 499 -7.53 -5.31 4.58
CA VAL A 499 -8.78 -4.73 4.01
C VAL A 499 -9.23 -5.50 2.77
N ALA A 500 -8.31 -5.94 1.91
CA ALA A 500 -8.63 -6.72 0.73
C ALA A 500 -9.26 -8.09 1.06
N PHE A 501 -9.10 -8.62 2.28
CA PHE A 501 -9.78 -9.84 2.73
C PHE A 501 -11.19 -9.63 3.32
N ALA A 502 -11.69 -8.39 3.40
CA ALA A 502 -13.03 -8.08 3.94
C ALA A 502 -14.17 -8.80 3.18
N ALA A 503 -15.28 -9.15 3.84
CA ALA A 503 -16.42 -9.79 3.15
C ALA A 503 -17.09 -8.85 2.13
N GLY A 504 -17.84 -9.41 1.18
CA GLY A 504 -18.58 -8.61 0.20
C GLY A 504 -17.68 -7.86 -0.80
N GLY A 505 -18.29 -7.33 -1.85
CA GLY A 505 -17.60 -6.79 -3.02
C GLY A 505 -17.07 -7.91 -3.91
N SER A 506 -17.82 -8.22 -4.95
CA SER A 506 -17.46 -9.14 -6.03
C SER A 506 -15.95 -9.11 -6.39
N PRO A 507 -15.30 -10.28 -6.32
CA PRO A 507 -14.88 -11.00 -7.53
C PRO A 507 -15.92 -12.03 -8.00
N PHE A 508 -16.98 -12.22 -7.21
CA PHE A 508 -17.89 -13.37 -7.25
C PHE A 508 -19.36 -13.03 -7.50
N ASP A 509 -19.76 -11.76 -7.47
CA ASP A 509 -21.04 -11.32 -8.05
C ASP A 509 -20.74 -10.78 -9.44
N SER A 510 -20.61 -11.66 -10.43
CA SER A 510 -20.62 -11.23 -11.81
C SER A 510 -22.07 -11.12 -12.26
N ASP A 511 -22.64 -9.91 -12.16
CA ASP A 511 -23.85 -9.57 -12.94
C ASP A 511 -23.57 -9.73 -14.46
N ASP A 512 -22.29 -9.76 -14.86
CA ASP A 512 -21.79 -9.89 -16.23
C ASP A 512 -21.69 -11.34 -16.76
N GLY A 513 -22.08 -12.37 -15.98
CA GLY A 513 -22.03 -13.77 -16.42
C GLY A 513 -20.63 -14.35 -16.67
N THR A 514 -19.56 -13.70 -16.19
CA THR A 514 -18.17 -14.16 -16.36
C THR A 514 -17.72 -15.03 -15.18
N HIS A 515 -17.14 -16.20 -15.46
CA HIS A 515 -16.71 -17.14 -14.43
C HIS A 515 -15.64 -16.53 -13.51
N ALA A 516 -15.84 -16.59 -12.19
CA ALA A 516 -14.98 -15.96 -11.20
C ALA A 516 -13.50 -16.39 -11.26
N GLY A 517 -13.23 -17.61 -11.75
CA GLY A 517 -11.87 -18.09 -12.03
C GLY A 517 -11.06 -17.18 -12.95
N TYR A 518 -11.69 -16.44 -13.88
CA TYR A 518 -10.98 -15.49 -14.74
C TYR A 518 -10.43 -14.30 -13.95
N THR A 519 -11.11 -13.84 -12.91
CA THR A 519 -10.62 -12.75 -12.05
C THR A 519 -9.36 -13.15 -11.29
N TRP A 520 -9.26 -14.41 -10.87
CA TRP A 520 -8.06 -14.98 -10.26
C TRP A 520 -6.89 -15.07 -11.24
N LEU A 521 -7.16 -15.45 -12.49
CA LEU A 521 -6.15 -15.46 -13.54
C LEU A 521 -5.66 -14.03 -13.85
N VAL A 522 -6.56 -13.05 -13.95
CA VAL A 522 -6.15 -11.65 -14.14
C VAL A 522 -5.33 -11.14 -12.95
N ALA A 523 -5.68 -11.51 -11.72
CA ALA A 523 -4.88 -11.21 -10.54
C ALA A 523 -3.48 -11.84 -10.64
N GLY A 524 -3.39 -13.13 -11.00
CA GLY A 524 -2.12 -13.81 -11.22
C GLY A 524 -1.25 -13.14 -12.28
N ARG A 525 -1.85 -12.67 -13.38
CA ARG A 525 -1.16 -11.88 -14.39
C ARG A 525 -0.61 -10.57 -13.83
N ASN A 526 -1.42 -9.82 -13.07
CA ASN A 526 -0.99 -8.55 -12.50
C ASN A 526 0.18 -8.78 -11.52
N THR A 527 0.08 -9.82 -10.67
CA THR A 527 1.15 -10.22 -9.74
C THR A 527 2.44 -10.57 -10.46
N LEU A 528 2.40 -11.43 -11.49
CA LEU A 528 3.59 -11.77 -12.27
C LEU A 528 4.15 -10.55 -13.04
N GLY A 529 3.29 -9.64 -13.49
CA GLY A 529 3.70 -8.37 -14.08
C GLY A 529 4.51 -7.51 -13.11
N ILE A 530 4.07 -7.40 -11.85
CA ILE A 530 4.80 -6.70 -10.78
C ILE A 530 6.16 -7.37 -10.55
N VAL A 531 6.20 -8.70 -10.42
CA VAL A 531 7.46 -9.46 -10.25
C VAL A 531 8.43 -9.18 -11.39
N GLY A 532 7.94 -9.21 -12.63
CA GLY A 532 8.75 -8.97 -13.82
C GLY A 532 9.37 -7.58 -13.87
N ILE A 533 8.56 -6.53 -13.66
CA ILE A 533 9.05 -5.15 -13.63
C ILE A 533 10.03 -4.96 -12.48
N TRP A 534 9.71 -5.52 -11.31
CA TRP A 534 10.54 -5.38 -10.12
C TRP A 534 11.92 -5.97 -10.34
N THR A 535 11.98 -7.27 -10.65
CA THR A 535 13.23 -8.00 -10.81
C THR A 535 14.14 -7.35 -11.86
N MET A 536 13.58 -6.81 -12.94
CA MET A 536 14.34 -6.06 -13.94
C MET A 536 14.95 -4.76 -13.40
N VAL A 537 14.14 -3.91 -12.73
CA VAL A 537 14.61 -2.64 -12.17
C VAL A 537 15.65 -2.87 -11.08
N ASP A 538 15.43 -3.86 -10.24
CA ASP A 538 16.28 -4.22 -9.12
C ASP A 538 17.61 -4.86 -9.59
N GLY A 539 17.55 -5.69 -10.64
CA GLY A 539 18.75 -6.16 -11.34
C GLY A 539 19.58 -5.02 -11.91
N PHE A 540 18.93 -4.05 -12.55
CA PHE A 540 19.60 -2.86 -13.10
C PHE A 540 20.21 -1.98 -12.00
N ALA A 541 19.49 -1.74 -10.90
CA ALA A 541 20.02 -1.01 -9.75
C ALA A 541 21.23 -1.73 -9.13
N THR A 542 21.19 -3.06 -9.05
CA THR A 542 22.31 -3.85 -8.55
C THR A 542 23.53 -3.76 -9.47
N VAL A 543 23.35 -3.80 -10.79
CA VAL A 543 24.46 -3.59 -11.75
C VAL A 543 25.11 -2.24 -11.53
N ILE A 544 24.33 -1.18 -11.38
CA ILE A 544 24.87 0.16 -11.10
C ILE A 544 25.69 0.13 -9.82
N LEU A 545 25.14 -0.39 -8.72
CA LEU A 545 25.85 -0.45 -7.43
C LEU A 545 27.19 -1.19 -7.52
N PHE A 546 27.24 -2.34 -8.21
CA PHE A 546 28.48 -3.11 -8.34
C PHE A 546 29.45 -2.54 -9.37
N SER A 547 28.97 -1.88 -10.44
CA SER A 547 29.84 -1.34 -11.50
C SER A 547 30.71 -0.18 -11.03
N PHE A 548 30.29 0.51 -9.96
CA PHE A 548 31.03 1.62 -9.39
C PHE A 548 31.58 1.28 -8.00
N GLY A 549 30.85 0.55 -7.15
CA GLY A 549 31.24 0.33 -5.74
C GLY A 549 32.00 -0.96 -5.39
N SER A 550 32.23 -1.91 -6.32
CA SER A 550 32.82 -3.22 -6.00
C SER A 550 33.77 -3.74 -7.09
N THR A 551 34.80 -4.49 -6.70
CA THR A 551 35.75 -5.13 -7.61
C THR A 551 35.24 -6.44 -8.22
N ASP A 552 34.09 -6.97 -7.78
CA ASP A 552 33.56 -8.25 -8.26
C ASP A 552 32.49 -8.08 -9.37
N VAL A 553 32.99 -7.78 -10.57
CA VAL A 553 32.19 -7.68 -11.81
C VAL A 553 31.46 -8.98 -12.12
N VAL A 554 32.02 -10.14 -11.74
CA VAL A 554 31.42 -11.45 -12.03
C VAL A 554 30.12 -11.62 -11.25
N THR A 555 30.12 -11.32 -9.96
CA THR A 555 28.89 -11.31 -9.15
C THR A 555 27.84 -10.35 -9.73
N ALA A 556 28.25 -9.15 -10.12
CA ALA A 556 27.36 -8.15 -10.70
C ALA A 556 26.64 -8.68 -11.94
N VAL A 557 27.39 -9.29 -12.86
CA VAL A 557 26.87 -9.90 -14.08
C VAL A 557 25.95 -11.06 -13.77
N VAL A 558 26.32 -11.95 -12.84
CA VAL A 558 25.47 -13.09 -12.44
C VAL A 558 24.14 -12.60 -11.87
N VAL A 559 24.16 -11.61 -10.98
CA VAL A 559 22.94 -11.02 -10.40
C VAL A 559 22.09 -10.34 -11.47
N ALA A 560 22.70 -9.61 -12.41
CA ALA A 560 22.00 -8.97 -13.52
C ALA A 560 21.31 -9.97 -14.44
N VAL A 561 22.04 -11.01 -14.85
CA VAL A 561 21.55 -12.03 -15.78
C VAL A 561 20.43 -12.84 -15.12
N THR A 562 20.59 -13.23 -13.86
CA THR A 562 19.54 -13.96 -13.12
C THR A 562 18.31 -13.09 -12.87
N ALA A 563 18.47 -11.80 -12.59
CA ALA A 563 17.38 -10.83 -12.50
C ALA A 563 16.65 -10.65 -13.84
N ALA A 564 17.38 -10.56 -14.96
CA ALA A 564 16.81 -10.46 -16.30
C ALA A 564 16.05 -11.74 -16.69
N ILE A 565 16.61 -12.92 -16.41
CA ILE A 565 15.96 -14.21 -16.69
C ILE A 565 14.69 -14.37 -15.84
N SER A 566 14.76 -14.12 -14.54
CA SER A 566 13.59 -14.23 -13.65
C SER A 566 12.50 -13.21 -14.02
N GLY A 567 12.89 -11.97 -14.37
CA GLY A 567 11.97 -10.96 -14.82
C GLY A 567 11.31 -11.28 -16.16
N ALA A 568 12.10 -11.77 -17.13
CA ALA A 568 11.57 -12.23 -18.41
C ALA A 568 10.61 -13.40 -18.22
N ALA A 569 10.97 -14.39 -17.40
CA ALA A 569 10.11 -15.52 -17.06
C ALA A 569 8.76 -15.07 -16.46
N ALA A 570 8.79 -14.11 -15.53
CA ALA A 570 7.58 -13.56 -14.92
C ALA A 570 6.72 -12.79 -15.94
N LEU A 571 7.32 -11.97 -16.81
CA LEU A 571 6.59 -11.25 -17.86
C LEU A 571 5.98 -12.19 -18.90
N ILE A 572 6.72 -13.22 -19.33
CA ILE A 572 6.21 -14.24 -20.25
C ILE A 572 5.09 -15.04 -19.56
N GLY A 573 5.25 -15.40 -18.30
CA GLY A 573 4.19 -16.02 -17.48
C GLY A 573 2.94 -15.14 -17.41
N ALA A 574 3.08 -13.83 -17.20
CA ALA A 574 1.97 -12.89 -17.21
C ALA A 574 1.25 -12.87 -18.58
N GLN A 575 1.99 -12.91 -19.69
CA GLN A 575 1.39 -13.01 -21.03
C GLN A 575 0.72 -14.37 -21.26
N ALA A 576 1.28 -15.47 -20.73
CA ALA A 576 0.72 -16.81 -20.85
C ALA A 576 -0.63 -16.95 -20.14
N ILE A 577 -0.86 -16.22 -19.04
CA ILE A 577 -2.14 -16.18 -18.31
C ILE A 577 -3.23 -15.38 -19.05
N ARG A 578 -2.86 -14.58 -20.07
CA ARG A 578 -3.81 -13.72 -20.77
C ARG A 578 -4.90 -14.55 -21.47
N VAL A 579 -6.15 -14.27 -21.12
CA VAL A 579 -7.34 -14.90 -21.73
C VAL A 579 -7.33 -14.68 -23.24
N ARG A 580 -7.42 -15.78 -24.00
CA ARG A 580 -7.44 -15.75 -25.46
C ARG A 580 -8.88 -15.58 -25.92
N ARG A 581 -9.19 -14.50 -26.65
CA ARG A 581 -10.54 -14.24 -27.18
C ARG A 581 -10.62 -14.49 -28.68
N GLN A 582 -9.97 -15.56 -29.15
CA GLN A 582 -10.04 -15.96 -30.55
C GLN A 582 -11.27 -16.86 -30.77
N PRO A 583 -12.07 -16.62 -31.82
CA PRO A 583 -13.20 -17.48 -32.14
C PRO A 583 -12.74 -18.93 -32.37
N GLY A 584 -13.38 -19.89 -31.69
CA GLY A 584 -13.12 -21.33 -31.89
C GLY A 584 -11.95 -21.92 -31.10
N VAL A 585 -11.21 -21.14 -30.31
CA VAL A 585 -10.13 -21.62 -29.43
C VAL A 585 -10.60 -21.55 -27.98
N ASP A 586 -10.27 -22.55 -27.16
CA ASP A 586 -10.56 -22.52 -25.72
C ASP A 586 -9.97 -21.24 -25.10
N PRO A 587 -10.79 -20.37 -24.48
CA PRO A 587 -10.32 -19.11 -23.91
C PRO A 587 -9.43 -19.28 -22.68
N ARG A 588 -9.39 -20.48 -22.08
CA ARG A 588 -8.65 -20.77 -20.85
C ARG A 588 -7.15 -20.91 -21.10
N PRO A 589 -6.29 -20.22 -20.34
CA PRO A 589 -4.83 -20.40 -20.44
C PRO A 589 -4.41 -21.77 -19.88
N SER A 590 -3.34 -22.36 -20.40
CA SER A 590 -2.85 -23.66 -19.91
C SER A 590 -2.19 -23.54 -18.54
N ARG A 591 -2.72 -24.27 -17.55
CA ARG A 591 -2.21 -24.24 -16.16
C ARG A 591 -0.74 -24.67 -16.07
N GLU A 592 -0.36 -25.67 -16.85
CA GLU A 592 0.99 -26.25 -16.87
C GLU A 592 2.04 -25.22 -17.27
N VAL A 593 1.74 -24.44 -18.31
CA VAL A 593 2.64 -23.38 -18.80
C VAL A 593 2.78 -22.28 -17.75
N VAL A 594 1.67 -21.90 -17.09
CA VAL A 594 1.70 -20.90 -16.02
C VAL A 594 2.55 -21.39 -14.84
N LEU A 595 2.40 -22.64 -14.43
CA LEU A 595 3.18 -23.24 -13.34
C LEU A 595 4.67 -23.34 -13.70
N CYS A 596 5.00 -23.69 -14.95
CA CYS A 596 6.36 -23.72 -15.45
C CYS A 596 7.04 -22.35 -15.36
N TRP A 597 6.36 -21.28 -15.80
CA TRP A 597 6.90 -19.93 -15.70
C TRP A 597 6.99 -19.42 -14.26
N CYS A 598 6.05 -19.79 -13.39
CA CYS A 598 6.15 -19.49 -11.96
C CYS A 598 7.39 -20.18 -11.34
N ALA A 599 7.61 -21.47 -11.66
CA ALA A 599 8.77 -22.20 -11.19
C ALA A 599 10.08 -21.59 -11.71
N ALA A 600 10.14 -21.22 -13.00
CA ALA A 600 11.30 -20.55 -13.58
C ALA A 600 11.60 -19.21 -12.90
N ALA A 601 10.57 -18.40 -12.58
CA ALA A 601 10.74 -17.16 -11.85
C ALA A 601 11.28 -17.40 -10.43
N VAL A 602 10.73 -18.38 -9.68
CA VAL A 602 11.20 -18.73 -8.32
C VAL A 602 12.64 -19.23 -8.32
N ILE A 603 12.99 -20.13 -9.25
CA ILE A 603 14.35 -20.66 -9.37
C ILE A 603 15.31 -19.53 -9.71
N GLY A 604 14.96 -18.64 -10.65
CA GLY A 604 15.78 -17.49 -11.01
C GLY A 604 16.00 -16.54 -9.82
N THR A 605 14.97 -16.24 -9.04
CA THR A 605 15.13 -15.42 -7.82
C THR A 605 15.95 -16.14 -6.75
N ALA A 606 15.78 -17.44 -6.56
CA ALA A 606 16.55 -18.21 -5.60
C ALA A 606 18.06 -18.23 -5.95
N ILE A 607 18.40 -18.49 -7.22
CA ILE A 607 19.79 -18.42 -7.70
C ILE A 607 20.37 -17.03 -7.46
N ARG A 608 19.59 -15.98 -7.72
CA ARG A 608 20.01 -14.60 -7.46
C ARG A 608 20.32 -14.37 -5.97
N LEU A 609 19.44 -14.80 -5.06
CA LEU A 609 19.64 -14.63 -3.62
C LEU A 609 20.86 -15.42 -3.10
N ILE A 610 21.09 -16.62 -3.65
CA ILE A 610 22.29 -17.41 -3.36
C ILE A 610 23.54 -16.69 -3.90
N GLY A 611 23.49 -16.15 -5.11
CA GLY A 611 24.59 -15.36 -5.68
C GLY A 611 24.94 -14.14 -4.82
N GLN A 612 23.91 -13.40 -4.36
CA GLN A 612 24.09 -12.25 -3.48
C GLN A 612 24.69 -12.64 -2.12
N SER A 613 24.29 -13.79 -1.54
CA SER A 613 24.83 -14.25 -0.26
C SER A 613 26.27 -14.75 -0.38
N LEU A 614 26.62 -15.44 -1.47
CA LEU A 614 27.98 -15.92 -1.74
C LEU A 614 28.97 -14.77 -1.98
N ALA A 615 28.50 -13.67 -2.56
CA ALA A 615 29.32 -12.47 -2.80
C ALA A 615 29.61 -11.63 -1.54
N GLY A 616 29.15 -12.06 -0.36
CA GLY A 616 29.57 -11.53 0.94
C GLY A 616 29.16 -10.09 1.28
N GLY A 617 28.43 -9.39 0.39
CA GLY A 617 28.26 -7.93 0.50
C GLY A 617 26.85 -7.40 0.77
N VAL A 618 25.78 -8.09 0.38
CA VAL A 618 24.40 -7.53 0.43
C VAL A 618 23.48 -8.38 1.29
N PRO A 619 22.93 -7.84 2.40
CA PRO A 619 21.96 -8.57 3.22
C PRO A 619 20.65 -8.76 2.45
N VAL A 620 20.05 -9.94 2.56
CA VAL A 620 18.71 -10.23 2.02
C VAL A 620 17.69 -9.33 2.72
N THR A 621 16.89 -8.62 1.92
CA THR A 621 15.87 -7.67 2.41
C THR A 621 14.45 -8.24 2.34
N THR A 622 13.48 -7.59 2.99
CA THR A 622 12.07 -8.02 2.92
C THR A 622 11.53 -8.05 1.49
N PRO A 623 11.79 -7.04 0.64
CA PRO A 623 11.34 -7.07 -0.74
C PRO A 623 11.89 -8.27 -1.53
N ASP A 624 13.15 -8.67 -1.32
CA ASP A 624 13.78 -9.80 -2.01
C ASP A 624 13.00 -11.11 -1.83
N LEU A 625 12.62 -11.42 -0.59
CA LEU A 625 11.83 -12.61 -0.26
C LEU A 625 10.37 -12.47 -0.69
N MET A 626 9.81 -11.27 -0.60
CA MET A 626 8.44 -10.98 -1.04
C MET A 626 8.30 -11.26 -2.54
N ILE A 627 9.23 -10.81 -3.38
CA ILE A 627 9.22 -11.03 -4.83
C ILE A 627 9.31 -12.52 -5.15
N ALA A 628 10.14 -13.28 -4.44
CA ALA A 628 10.22 -14.73 -4.60
C ALA A 628 8.91 -15.43 -4.17
N GLY A 629 8.24 -14.91 -3.15
CA GLY A 629 6.95 -15.41 -2.68
C GLY A 629 5.79 -15.18 -3.65
N LEU A 630 5.81 -14.10 -4.44
CA LEU A 630 4.70 -13.74 -5.32
C LEU A 630 4.38 -14.81 -6.39
N PRO A 631 5.35 -15.33 -7.19
CA PRO A 631 5.09 -16.43 -8.11
C PRO A 631 4.57 -17.70 -7.42
N ILE A 632 5.02 -17.98 -6.18
CA ILE A 632 4.52 -19.10 -5.38
C ILE A 632 3.04 -18.89 -5.07
N THR A 633 2.62 -17.69 -4.66
CA THR A 633 1.20 -17.40 -4.42
C THR A 633 0.36 -17.54 -5.68
N VAL A 634 0.88 -17.17 -6.86
CA VAL A 634 0.21 -17.38 -8.15
C VAL A 634 0.06 -18.87 -8.45
N ALA A 635 1.12 -19.66 -8.27
CA ALA A 635 1.09 -21.10 -8.47
C ALA A 635 0.07 -21.79 -7.53
N VAL A 636 0.07 -21.43 -6.25
CA VAL A 636 -0.89 -21.93 -5.26
C VAL A 636 -2.32 -21.54 -5.64
N ALA A 637 -2.54 -20.30 -6.07
CA ALA A 637 -3.85 -19.85 -6.52
C ALA A 637 -4.36 -20.63 -7.74
N VAL A 638 -3.49 -20.92 -8.71
CA VAL A 638 -3.83 -21.72 -9.90
C VAL A 638 -4.18 -23.17 -9.56
N LEU A 639 -3.52 -23.75 -8.55
CA LEU A 639 -3.71 -25.14 -8.14
C LEU A 639 -4.90 -25.34 -7.19
N VAL A 640 -5.05 -24.46 -6.20
CA VAL A 640 -5.88 -24.73 -5.00
C VAL A 640 -7.15 -23.88 -4.97
N ALA A 641 -7.16 -22.68 -5.57
CA ALA A 641 -8.31 -21.78 -5.45
C ALA A 641 -9.57 -22.41 -6.09
N GLY A 642 -10.63 -22.59 -5.29
CA GLY A 642 -11.91 -23.16 -5.73
C GLY A 642 -12.41 -22.58 -7.06
N PRO A 643 -12.48 -21.24 -7.23
CA PRO A 643 -12.93 -20.61 -8.47
C PRO A 643 -12.08 -20.94 -9.69
N VAL A 644 -10.76 -21.16 -9.51
CA VAL A 644 -9.89 -21.60 -10.60
C VAL A 644 -10.13 -23.08 -10.85
N ARG A 645 -10.25 -23.90 -9.80
CA ARG A 645 -10.55 -25.34 -9.92
C ARG A 645 -11.83 -25.58 -10.72
N ASP A 646 -12.90 -24.86 -10.38
CA ASP A 646 -14.20 -24.94 -11.05
C ASP A 646 -14.11 -24.54 -12.54
N LEU A 647 -13.29 -23.52 -12.86
CA LEU A 647 -13.08 -23.07 -14.25
C LEU A 647 -12.48 -24.16 -15.15
N TYR A 648 -11.70 -25.08 -14.60
CA TYR A 648 -11.11 -26.19 -15.34
C TYR A 648 -11.62 -27.55 -14.84
N ALA A 649 -12.83 -27.59 -14.27
CA ALA A 649 -13.46 -28.87 -13.96
C ALA A 649 -13.52 -29.73 -15.23
N GLY A 650 -13.10 -31.00 -15.11
CA GLY A 650 -13.04 -31.94 -16.23
C GLY A 650 -11.78 -31.88 -17.10
N ILE A 651 -10.80 -31.00 -16.82
CA ILE A 651 -9.51 -30.96 -17.52
C ILE A 651 -8.41 -31.45 -16.58
N PRO A 652 -7.68 -32.54 -16.90
CA PRO A 652 -6.58 -32.99 -16.05
C PRO A 652 -5.44 -31.98 -16.04
N LEU A 653 -4.82 -31.80 -14.86
CA LEU A 653 -3.51 -31.16 -14.74
C LEU A 653 -2.52 -32.09 -15.44
N PHE A 654 -1.82 -31.68 -16.50
CA PHE A 654 -1.00 -32.64 -17.25
C PHE A 654 -1.49 -32.92 -18.67
N ALA A 655 -2.69 -32.49 -19.06
CA ALA A 655 -3.34 -32.88 -20.30
C ALA A 655 -2.44 -32.70 -21.54
N GLY A 656 -1.62 -31.65 -21.57
CA GLY A 656 -0.68 -31.41 -22.68
C GLY A 656 0.53 -32.35 -22.68
N ALA A 657 1.05 -32.71 -21.50
CA ALA A 657 2.18 -33.65 -21.35
C ALA A 657 1.75 -35.12 -21.44
N LEU A 658 0.48 -35.43 -21.12
CA LEU A 658 -0.13 -36.76 -21.22
C LEU A 658 -0.71 -37.04 -22.61
N ALA A 659 -0.84 -36.03 -23.46
CA ALA A 659 -1.18 -36.21 -24.87
C ALA A 659 0.00 -36.86 -25.59
N ILE A 660 -0.04 -38.18 -25.73
CA ILE A 660 0.91 -38.95 -26.55
C ILE A 660 0.85 -38.35 -27.97
N PRO A 661 1.96 -37.83 -28.52
CA PRO A 661 1.97 -37.33 -29.89
C PRO A 661 1.77 -38.51 -30.85
N GLY A 662 0.53 -38.72 -31.29
CA GLY A 662 0.20 -39.75 -32.29
C GLY A 662 -1.15 -40.44 -32.13
N THR A 663 -1.81 -40.39 -30.97
CA THR A 663 -3.11 -41.07 -30.80
C THR A 663 -4.29 -40.11 -31.06
N THR A 664 -4.62 -40.00 -32.34
CA THR A 664 -5.97 -39.88 -32.95
C THR A 664 -7.16 -39.42 -32.09
N ARG A 665 -7.83 -38.36 -32.59
CA ARG A 665 -9.29 -38.06 -32.48
C ARG A 665 -10.06 -38.80 -31.37
N ALA A 666 -10.46 -38.07 -30.33
CA ALA A 666 -11.64 -38.47 -29.54
C ALA A 666 -12.92 -37.90 -30.19
N PRO A 667 -14.04 -38.66 -30.17
CA PRO A 667 -15.25 -38.37 -30.93
C PRO A 667 -16.08 -37.26 -30.28
N GLY A 668 -16.87 -36.58 -31.11
CA GLY A 668 -17.61 -35.38 -30.75
C GLY A 668 -18.51 -35.51 -29.52
N ALA A 669 -18.31 -34.60 -28.58
CA ALA A 669 -19.33 -34.22 -27.61
C ALA A 669 -20.09 -33.01 -28.17
N ASN A 670 -21.13 -33.30 -28.95
CA ASN A 670 -22.22 -32.35 -29.14
C ASN A 670 -22.91 -32.18 -27.78
N LEU A 671 -22.80 -31.00 -27.18
CA LEU A 671 -23.72 -30.53 -26.15
C LEU A 671 -24.36 -29.24 -26.65
N ARG A 672 -25.67 -29.36 -26.93
CA ARG A 672 -26.61 -28.25 -27.02
C ARG A 672 -26.84 -27.64 -25.65
#